data_AF-A0A388PI74-F1
#
_entry.id   AF-A0A388PI74-F1
#
_cell.length_a   1.000
_cell.length_b   1.000
_cell.length_c   1.000
_cell.angle_alpha   90.00
_cell.angle_beta   90.00
_cell.angle_gamma   90.00
#
_symmetry.space_group_name_H-M   'P 1'
#
loop_
_entity.id
_entity.type
_entity.pdbx_description
1 polymer ?
#
loop_
_entity_poly.entity_id
_entity_poly.type
_entity_poly.pdbx_seq_one_letter_code
_entity_poly.pdbx_strand_id
1 'polypeptide(L)'
;MSTPTQMKQNFGRVPGKWWGMVIYLGLLVLSAFFPFFNSLERTAKDLPVMVPSFDFKEDKVTRTGATIPVHANLYGFAADGSAGGKPVLVYIHRAPWDRRGTRLCVELAKTGKVAVIEPFLPGFGPTPGNVPSHSMEANAEVVAALVEHYGVKEYHVLGQGLGGVAALEIASAHPDRVRSLTMLSAPGAQEFELLGNPLVNKIVYGFHGAFFWGVARLTPNFGAADLLPWDRDYAATIFETDLSESKQVIFGWRKPMLIIHGEDDWLTPVQAATYSAQLAPQAKLVLLPGGRNVVFKEQGRVVSEIIGFVDAPPAVAVTEAREYPPLPSAVGAHFWILLVIIVICTFVAEDPTCLATGLMVSVGIIDFWSGAAACTVGIFIGDIVLYSIGRFYGRQAITKAPFKWFIKESKINQWAGWFSTPQGMLVVVSSRFVPASRVPTFVTAGIMKLNIARLGGLLLVAALIWTPPLMWLGYEFGSRGMELLARFKSQALWIIIGFIFALHFVTHWMLPALTWRGRRQIVMKVRNLLQASLWPTWLVFLPIRIGILALCLWHRRLTAFASANPSFGRIGGFTGDAKSLLLRPFQRDSRCCPLLALSMEDSVEERLKEARAFAICHGYPLVFKPEVGADGAGMRYLRDEAQLERRVSGAKEDFLLQKKIDGLEFEVVWHRNPGKDDGRVMVVVQKQDVVVMGDGEQTLEELIWLDEVAVSRGELYLECHDRELNRVIPAGEKVVLNLSGSYGHGARCVHRHDLNTPEMSAAMTTFAKRFPGLHFGRFDLRAVSEEEFKAGRFIVTEVGGCCHVSSLVRDESLRFSRAYGAVWTQLKACIEAGAYNLAQKVRPVPLDECLARWSQARGRDDQFVVSEE
;
A
#
# COMPACT_ATOMS: atom_id res chain seq x y z
N MET A 1 -15.83 -33.33 27.84
CA MET A 1 -14.55 -33.22 27.13
C MET A 1 -14.82 -33.53 25.66
N SER A 2 -14.75 -32.52 24.79
CA SER A 2 -14.97 -32.68 23.34
C SER A 2 -13.76 -33.32 22.68
N THR A 3 -13.99 -34.22 21.72
CA THR A 3 -12.95 -34.90 20.96
C THR A 3 -12.17 -33.93 20.07
N PRO A 4 -10.90 -34.23 19.70
CA PRO A 4 -10.06 -33.35 18.86
C PRO A 4 -10.72 -32.96 17.52
N THR A 5 -11.62 -33.80 17.02
CA THR A 5 -12.40 -33.58 15.78
C THR A 5 -13.45 -32.49 15.94
N GLN A 6 -14.09 -32.36 17.13
CA GLN A 6 -15.04 -31.28 17.44
C GLN A 6 -14.34 -29.94 17.70
N MET A 7 -13.12 -29.95 18.25
CA MET A 7 -12.31 -28.71 18.38
C MET A 7 -11.93 -28.10 17.02
N LYS A 8 -11.71 -28.95 15.99
CA LYS A 8 -11.46 -28.49 14.62
C LYS A 8 -12.68 -27.87 13.92
N GLN A 9 -13.90 -28.14 14.39
CA GLN A 9 -15.13 -27.53 13.87
C GLN A 9 -15.51 -26.23 14.60
N ASN A 10 -15.21 -26.11 15.90
CA ASN A 10 -15.59 -24.95 16.71
C ASN A 10 -14.62 -23.77 16.63
N PHE A 11 -13.33 -24.01 16.38
CA PHE A 11 -12.45 -22.94 15.91
C PHE A 11 -12.69 -22.75 14.43
N GLY A 12 -13.61 -21.82 14.10
CA GLY A 12 -13.78 -21.34 12.74
C GLY A 12 -12.39 -21.13 12.13
N ARG A 13 -12.13 -21.80 11.00
CA ARG A 13 -10.84 -21.76 10.31
C ARG A 13 -10.38 -20.31 10.23
N VAL A 14 -9.51 -19.88 11.14
CA VAL A 14 -8.57 -18.81 10.88
C VAL A 14 -7.82 -19.35 9.67
N PRO A 15 -8.06 -18.84 8.44
CA PRO A 15 -7.49 -19.44 7.24
C PRO A 15 -6.00 -19.64 7.48
N GLY A 16 -5.41 -20.80 7.19
CA GLY A 16 -4.03 -21.12 7.64
C GLY A 16 -2.97 -20.02 7.35
N LYS A 17 -3.25 -19.15 6.38
CA LYS A 17 -2.52 -17.91 6.08
C LYS A 17 -2.42 -16.92 7.27
N TRP A 18 -3.45 -16.80 8.09
CA TRP A 18 -3.49 -15.94 9.27
C TRP A 18 -2.68 -16.50 10.44
N TRP A 19 -2.57 -17.83 10.59
CA TRP A 19 -1.64 -18.42 11.56
C TRP A 19 -0.18 -18.11 11.19
N GLY A 20 0.15 -18.18 9.90
CA GLY A 20 1.44 -17.72 9.40
C GLY A 20 1.70 -16.25 9.73
N MET A 21 0.70 -15.38 9.54
CA MET A 21 0.79 -13.96 9.88
C MET A 21 0.94 -13.70 11.38
N VAL A 22 0.19 -14.41 12.24
CA VAL A 22 0.29 -14.28 13.70
C VAL A 22 1.66 -14.77 14.20
N ILE A 23 2.15 -15.90 13.70
CA ILE A 23 3.49 -16.41 14.03
C ILE A 23 4.56 -15.42 13.56
N TYR A 24 4.43 -14.90 12.33
CA TYR A 24 5.36 -13.91 11.79
C TYR A 24 5.40 -12.64 12.63
N LEU A 25 4.24 -12.07 12.98
CA LEU A 25 4.14 -10.90 13.83
C LEU A 25 4.69 -11.18 15.24
N GLY A 26 4.43 -12.36 15.80
CA GLY A 26 4.99 -12.79 17.07
C GLY A 26 6.52 -12.86 17.05
N LEU A 27 7.10 -13.48 16.01
CA LEU A 27 8.55 -13.52 15.79
C LEU A 27 9.15 -12.14 15.57
N LEU A 28 8.44 -11.25 14.88
CA LEU A 28 8.88 -9.87 14.63
C LEU A 28 8.93 -9.05 15.92
N VAL A 29 7.92 -9.21 16.79
CA VAL A 29 7.92 -8.62 18.14
C VAL A 29 9.07 -9.19 18.97
N LEU A 30 9.23 -10.51 19.02
CA LEU A 30 10.34 -11.15 19.74
C LEU A 30 11.71 -10.67 19.25
N SER A 31 11.90 -10.59 17.94
CA SER A 31 13.12 -10.07 17.31
C SER A 31 13.41 -8.61 17.69
N ALA A 32 12.38 -7.78 17.91
CA ALA A 32 12.56 -6.39 18.29
C ALA A 32 12.95 -6.21 19.76
N PHE A 33 12.49 -7.09 20.66
CA PHE A 33 12.79 -7.02 22.09
C PHE A 33 14.03 -7.84 22.49
N PHE A 34 14.41 -8.85 21.71
CA PHE A 34 15.52 -9.77 22.01
C PHE A 34 16.48 -9.90 20.82
N PRO A 35 17.32 -8.88 20.53
CA PRO A 35 18.28 -8.91 19.43
C PRO A 35 19.52 -9.75 19.81
N PHE A 36 19.36 -11.07 19.89
CA PHE A 36 20.38 -12.05 20.30
C PHE A 36 21.75 -11.85 19.65
N PHE A 37 21.79 -11.50 18.36
CA PHE A 37 23.04 -11.37 17.61
C PHE A 37 23.80 -10.06 17.89
N ASN A 38 23.12 -8.99 18.31
CA ASN A 38 23.77 -7.71 18.63
C ASN A 38 24.71 -7.79 19.84
N SER A 39 24.48 -8.74 20.76
CA SER A 39 25.33 -8.92 21.94
C SER A 39 26.59 -9.75 21.72
N LEU A 40 26.72 -10.47 20.60
CA LEU A 40 27.80 -11.43 20.39
C LEU A 40 29.08 -10.83 19.78
N GLU A 41 28.98 -9.74 19.00
CA GLU A 41 30.15 -9.13 18.32
C GLU A 41 30.60 -7.77 18.87
N ARG A 42 29.78 -7.06 19.66
CA ARG A 42 30.13 -5.72 20.19
C ARG A 42 31.05 -5.71 21.42
N THR A 43 31.65 -6.85 21.79
CA THR A 43 32.64 -6.92 22.86
C THR A 43 34.00 -6.37 22.39
N ALA A 44 34.09 -5.03 22.32
CA ALA A 44 35.39 -4.37 22.26
C ALA A 44 36.19 -4.70 23.53
N LYS A 45 37.51 -4.89 23.38
CA LYS A 45 38.41 -5.14 24.51
C LYS A 45 38.54 -3.92 25.44
N ASP A 46 38.34 -2.72 24.90
CA ASP A 46 38.50 -1.46 25.60
C ASP A 46 37.14 -0.78 25.86
N LEU A 47 37.02 -0.12 27.02
CA LEU A 47 35.81 0.63 27.40
C LEU A 47 35.57 1.80 26.43
N PRO A 48 34.31 2.09 26.07
CA PRO A 48 34.00 3.24 25.22
C PRO A 48 34.31 4.56 25.94
N VAL A 49 34.71 5.56 25.15
CA VAL A 49 34.82 6.95 25.62
C VAL A 49 33.46 7.63 25.47
N MET A 50 32.98 8.26 26.54
CA MET A 50 31.75 9.04 26.49
C MET A 50 32.05 10.44 25.93
N VAL A 51 31.56 10.72 24.74
CA VAL A 51 31.73 12.02 24.07
C VAL A 51 30.37 12.73 23.95
N PRO A 52 30.33 14.06 23.86
CA PRO A 52 29.09 14.78 23.59
C PRO A 52 28.43 14.28 22.30
N SER A 53 27.10 14.21 22.29
CA SER A 53 26.38 13.90 21.06
C SER A 53 26.06 15.17 20.28
N PHE A 54 25.97 15.05 18.96
CA PHE A 54 25.71 16.14 18.04
C PHE A 54 24.57 15.79 17.09
N ASP A 55 23.83 16.81 16.67
CA ASP A 55 22.73 16.73 15.71
C ASP A 55 22.98 17.73 14.58
N PHE A 56 22.63 17.38 13.35
CA PHE A 56 22.80 18.23 12.18
C PHE A 56 21.43 18.57 11.59
N LYS A 57 21.01 19.82 11.81
CA LYS A 57 19.69 20.33 11.38
C LYS A 57 19.84 21.73 10.81
N GLU A 58 19.11 22.00 9.72
CA GLU A 58 19.11 23.31 9.06
C GLU A 58 20.53 23.82 8.73
N ASP A 59 21.36 22.90 8.22
CA ASP A 59 22.76 23.15 7.83
C ASP A 59 23.65 23.66 8.98
N LYS A 60 23.30 23.29 10.23
CA LYS A 60 24.09 23.60 11.43
C LYS A 60 24.26 22.39 12.33
N VAL A 61 25.49 22.17 12.78
CA VAL A 61 25.80 21.18 13.81
C VAL A 61 25.51 21.80 15.17
N THR A 62 24.74 21.07 15.99
CA THR A 62 24.39 21.49 17.35
C THR A 62 24.76 20.41 18.34
N ARG A 63 25.43 20.80 19.43
CA ARG A 63 25.72 19.90 20.56
C ARG A 63 24.43 19.64 21.33
N THR A 64 24.13 18.37 21.59
CA THR A 64 22.98 17.99 22.41
C THR A 64 23.34 17.96 23.90
N GLY A 65 22.33 17.82 24.77
CA GLY A 65 22.53 17.60 26.20
C GLY A 65 22.94 16.18 26.59
N ALA A 66 23.10 15.26 25.63
CA ALA A 66 23.43 13.86 25.87
C ALA A 66 24.90 13.54 25.53
N THR A 67 25.37 12.39 26.01
CA THR A 67 26.66 11.80 25.62
C THR A 67 26.42 10.45 24.95
N ILE A 68 27.32 10.07 24.03
CA ILE A 68 27.29 8.81 23.31
C ILE A 68 28.58 8.03 23.56
N PRO A 69 28.52 6.69 23.66
CA PRO A 69 29.72 5.86 23.76
C PRO A 69 30.37 5.73 22.39
N VAL A 70 31.65 6.08 22.29
CA VAL A 70 32.45 5.94 21.07
C VAL A 70 33.70 5.11 21.36
N HIS A 71 33.95 4.11 20.53
CA HIS A 71 35.15 3.28 20.62
C HIS A 71 36.23 3.80 19.67
N ALA A 72 37.48 3.61 20.08
CA ALA A 72 38.66 3.90 19.26
C ALA A 72 39.76 2.89 19.54
N ASN A 73 40.54 2.54 18.52
CA ASN A 73 41.80 1.84 18.73
C ASN A 73 42.96 2.83 18.78
N LEU A 74 43.87 2.62 19.74
CA LEU A 74 45.09 3.41 19.91
C LEU A 74 46.31 2.56 19.50
N TYR A 75 47.09 3.03 18.54
CA TYR A 75 48.30 2.36 18.07
C TYR A 75 49.54 3.22 18.30
N GLY A 76 50.57 2.63 18.91
CA GLY A 76 51.84 3.34 19.17
C GLY A 76 51.80 4.34 20.33
N PHE A 77 50.71 4.36 21.10
CA PHE A 77 50.54 5.07 22.37
C PHE A 77 51.20 4.31 23.53
N ALA A 78 51.63 5.04 24.56
CA ALA A 78 52.14 4.47 25.80
C ALA A 78 51.00 3.90 26.67
N ALA A 79 51.35 3.11 27.68
CA ALA A 79 50.37 2.45 28.57
C ALA A 79 49.52 3.45 29.38
N ASP A 80 49.98 4.68 29.54
CA ASP A 80 49.26 5.79 30.16
C ASP A 80 48.32 6.52 29.19
N GLY A 81 48.21 6.06 27.93
CA GLY A 81 47.39 6.68 26.89
C GLY A 81 48.03 7.91 26.23
N SER A 82 49.28 8.25 26.55
CA SER A 82 49.98 9.37 25.93
C SER A 82 50.62 8.99 24.59
N ALA A 83 50.71 9.95 23.66
CA ALA A 83 51.37 9.75 22.37
C ALA A 83 52.92 9.68 22.46
N GLY A 84 53.50 9.82 23.66
CA GLY A 84 54.94 9.76 23.88
C GLY A 84 55.75 10.79 23.09
N GLY A 85 55.19 11.99 22.85
CA GLY A 85 55.81 13.06 22.07
C GLY A 85 55.78 12.88 20.55
N LYS A 86 55.21 11.78 20.04
CA LYS A 86 55.05 11.54 18.59
C LYS A 86 53.90 12.37 18.03
N PRO A 87 53.99 12.82 16.76
CA PRO A 87 52.83 13.33 16.03
C PRO A 87 51.68 12.32 16.04
N VAL A 88 50.46 12.83 16.26
CA VAL A 88 49.25 12.01 16.26
C VAL A 88 48.58 12.07 14.90
N LEU A 89 48.25 10.89 14.36
CA LEU A 89 47.49 10.70 13.14
C LEU A 89 46.12 10.12 13.46
N VAL A 90 45.05 10.82 13.07
CA VAL A 90 43.67 10.35 13.23
C VAL A 90 43.24 9.70 11.92
N TYR A 91 43.01 8.39 11.95
CA TYR A 91 42.59 7.60 10.80
C TYR A 91 41.07 7.39 10.82
N ILE A 92 40.36 7.98 9.85
CA ILE A 92 38.93 7.84 9.69
C ILE A 92 38.65 6.80 8.62
N HIS A 93 38.00 5.72 9.03
CA HIS A 93 37.74 4.57 8.16
C HIS A 93 36.74 4.90 7.04
N ARG A 94 36.78 4.07 5.99
CA ARG A 94 35.74 4.05 4.95
C ARG A 94 34.41 3.49 5.46
N ALA A 95 33.33 3.80 4.74
CA ALA A 95 32.05 3.13 4.89
C ALA A 95 31.80 2.19 3.69
N PRO A 96 31.47 0.90 3.92
CA PRO A 96 31.42 0.24 5.22
C PRO A 96 32.80 -0.02 5.82
N TRP A 97 32.88 -0.08 7.16
CA TRP A 97 34.12 -0.37 7.88
C TRP A 97 34.59 -1.80 7.66
N ASP A 98 35.91 -2.01 7.58
CA ASP A 98 36.50 -3.35 7.68
C ASP A 98 37.93 -3.35 8.25
N ARG A 99 38.43 -4.55 8.57
CA ARG A 99 39.74 -4.77 9.21
C ARG A 99 40.95 -4.38 8.35
N ARG A 100 40.79 -4.03 7.07
CA ARG A 100 41.92 -3.66 6.21
C ARG A 100 42.48 -2.29 6.58
N GLY A 101 41.61 -1.36 6.98
CA GLY A 101 42.00 -0.05 7.52
C GLY A 101 42.78 -0.18 8.83
N THR A 102 42.28 -1.00 9.76
CA THR A 102 42.96 -1.34 11.02
C THR A 102 44.39 -1.86 10.79
N ARG A 103 44.62 -2.70 9.77
CA ARG A 103 45.97 -3.17 9.40
C ARG A 103 46.88 -2.02 8.95
N LEU A 104 46.34 -1.01 8.26
CA LEU A 104 47.09 0.19 7.89
C LEU A 104 47.52 0.98 9.12
N CYS A 105 46.62 1.16 10.10
CA CYS A 105 46.95 1.83 11.37
C CYS A 105 48.08 1.12 12.13
N VAL A 106 48.05 -0.22 12.16
CA VAL A 106 49.11 -1.03 12.78
C VAL A 106 50.46 -0.81 12.10
N GLU A 107 50.52 -0.87 10.76
CA GLU A 107 51.77 -0.66 10.02
C GLU A 107 52.30 0.77 10.15
N LEU A 108 51.42 1.78 10.17
CA LEU A 108 51.80 3.18 10.42
C LEU A 108 52.46 3.35 11.80
N ALA A 109 51.86 2.77 12.84
CA ALA A 109 52.41 2.86 14.20
C ALA A 109 53.73 2.07 14.38
N LYS A 110 53.91 0.95 13.66
CA LYS A 110 55.16 0.15 13.69
C LYS A 110 56.39 0.92 13.22
N THR A 111 56.21 1.97 12.43
CA THR A 111 57.33 2.84 12.00
C THR A 111 57.98 3.59 13.17
N GLY A 112 57.30 3.69 14.32
CA GLY A 112 57.76 4.42 15.50
C GLY A 112 57.67 5.94 15.39
N LYS A 113 57.33 6.47 14.21
CA LYS A 113 57.32 7.92 13.92
C LYS A 113 56.01 8.62 14.28
N VAL A 114 54.89 7.89 14.29
CA VAL A 114 53.55 8.44 14.61
C VAL A 114 52.82 7.56 15.61
N ALA A 115 51.89 8.16 16.35
CA ALA A 115 50.85 7.46 17.09
C ALA A 115 49.52 7.59 16.33
N VAL A 116 48.74 6.52 16.22
CA VAL A 116 47.51 6.49 15.39
C VAL A 116 46.28 6.27 16.26
N ILE A 117 45.26 7.12 16.08
CA ILE A 117 43.91 6.95 16.65
C ILE A 117 42.99 6.50 15.52
N GLU A 118 42.37 5.33 15.63
CA GLU A 118 41.30 4.84 14.74
C GLU A 118 39.96 4.96 15.47
N PRO A 119 39.23 6.08 15.34
CA PRO A 119 37.84 6.17 15.79
C PRO A 119 36.93 5.25 14.97
N PHE A 120 36.01 4.56 15.64
CA PHE A 120 34.88 3.89 14.99
C PHE A 120 33.68 4.83 14.99
N LEU A 121 33.28 5.28 13.79
CA LEU A 121 32.14 6.17 13.62
C LEU A 121 30.85 5.52 14.16
N PRO A 122 29.87 6.30 14.66
CA PRO A 122 28.56 5.80 15.07
C PRO A 122 27.92 4.83 14.08
N GLY A 123 27.61 3.62 14.55
CA GLY A 123 27.05 2.55 13.72
C GLY A 123 28.07 1.59 13.11
N PHE A 124 29.36 1.85 13.27
CA PHE A 124 30.43 1.01 12.72
C PHE A 124 31.26 0.33 13.81
N GLY A 125 31.70 -0.89 13.51
CA GLY A 125 32.51 -1.70 14.42
C GLY A 125 31.79 -1.87 15.78
N PRO A 126 32.47 -1.62 16.91
CA PRO A 126 31.85 -1.71 18.23
C PRO A 126 31.04 -0.48 18.65
N THR A 127 31.11 0.65 17.93
CA THR A 127 30.39 1.88 18.28
C THR A 127 28.88 1.76 17.95
N PRO A 128 27.97 1.94 18.92
CA PRO A 128 26.52 1.90 18.65
C PRO A 128 26.06 2.99 17.68
N GLY A 129 25.09 2.67 16.81
CA GLY A 129 24.50 3.61 15.85
C GLY A 129 23.27 4.38 16.34
N ASN A 130 22.88 4.29 17.61
CA ASN A 130 21.72 5.06 18.10
C ASN A 130 22.13 6.51 18.43
N VAL A 131 22.23 7.34 17.39
CA VAL A 131 22.68 8.74 17.48
C VAL A 131 21.67 9.69 16.82
N PRO A 132 21.67 11.00 17.17
CA PRO A 132 20.76 11.97 16.55
C PRO A 132 20.98 12.17 15.05
N SER A 133 22.23 12.08 14.59
CA SER A 133 22.60 12.18 13.18
C SER A 133 23.84 11.32 12.88
N HIS A 134 23.86 10.71 11.70
CA HIS A 134 24.98 9.99 11.10
C HIS A 134 25.75 10.81 10.04
N SER A 135 25.41 12.10 9.88
CA SER A 135 26.10 13.02 8.96
C SER A 135 27.60 13.12 9.25
N MET A 136 28.40 13.47 8.23
CA MET A 136 29.86 13.59 8.40
C MET A 136 30.23 14.84 9.21
N GLU A 137 29.38 15.85 9.17
CA GLU A 137 29.45 17.08 9.94
C GLU A 137 29.29 16.80 11.45
N ALA A 138 28.28 16.00 11.84
CA ALA A 138 28.12 15.56 13.22
C ALA A 138 29.28 14.63 13.65
N ASN A 139 29.68 13.71 12.76
CA ASN A 139 30.79 12.80 13.04
C ASN A 139 32.14 13.51 13.19
N ALA A 140 32.36 14.63 12.49
CA ALA A 140 33.56 15.45 12.64
C ALA A 140 33.70 15.99 14.08
N GLU A 141 32.61 16.51 14.65
CA GLU A 141 32.58 16.98 16.04
C GLU A 141 32.75 15.83 17.05
N VAL A 142 32.13 14.68 16.78
CA VAL A 142 32.30 13.46 17.61
C VAL A 142 33.76 13.03 17.64
N VAL A 143 34.43 12.99 16.49
CA VAL A 143 35.87 12.64 16.40
C VAL A 143 36.74 13.70 17.06
N ALA A 144 36.45 14.99 16.86
CA ALA A 144 37.21 16.08 17.48
C ALA A 144 37.14 16.04 19.02
N ALA A 145 35.96 15.74 19.58
CA ALA A 145 35.76 15.58 21.01
C ALA A 145 36.47 14.32 21.56
N LEU A 146 36.46 13.22 20.81
CA LEU A 146 37.19 12.00 21.15
C LEU A 146 38.72 12.24 21.17
N VAL A 147 39.25 12.95 20.18
CA VAL A 147 40.69 13.27 20.10
C VAL A 147 41.10 14.23 21.22
N GLU A 148 40.22 15.17 21.59
CA GLU A 148 40.43 16.05 22.76
C GLU A 148 40.47 15.27 24.08
N HIS A 149 39.64 14.22 24.23
CA HIS A 149 39.67 13.35 25.41
C HIS A 149 41.04 12.71 25.65
N TYR A 150 41.77 12.37 24.59
CA TYR A 150 43.14 11.86 24.67
C TYR A 150 44.21 12.95 24.83
N GLY A 151 43.82 14.20 25.09
CA GLY A 151 44.72 15.32 25.33
C GLY A 151 45.45 15.85 24.08
N VAL A 152 44.98 15.50 22.88
CA VAL A 152 45.63 15.86 21.62
C VAL A 152 45.07 17.18 21.08
N LYS A 153 45.91 18.23 21.08
CA LYS A 153 45.54 19.57 20.61
C LYS A 153 45.59 19.71 19.10
N GLU A 154 46.70 19.26 18.50
CA GLU A 154 46.95 19.31 17.06
C GLU A 154 47.29 17.92 16.53
N TYR A 155 46.79 17.58 15.34
CA TYR A 155 46.92 16.25 14.76
C TYR A 155 46.88 16.28 13.23
N HIS A 156 47.35 15.19 12.62
CA HIS A 156 47.21 14.93 11.19
C HIS A 156 45.94 14.11 10.97
N VAL A 157 45.19 14.38 9.91
CA VAL A 157 43.96 13.63 9.62
C VAL A 157 44.15 12.83 8.34
N LEU A 158 43.81 11.54 8.38
CA LEU A 158 43.79 10.64 7.24
C LEU A 158 42.38 10.07 7.11
N GLY A 159 41.69 10.39 6.03
CA GLY A 159 40.38 9.83 5.71
C GLY A 159 40.43 8.86 4.54
N GLN A 160 39.82 7.68 4.69
CA GLN A 160 39.69 6.70 3.62
C GLN A 160 38.26 6.64 3.07
N GLY A 161 38.07 6.66 1.75
CA GLY A 161 36.74 6.60 1.15
C GLY A 161 35.85 7.72 1.69
N LEU A 162 34.69 7.37 2.22
CA LEU A 162 33.80 8.32 2.89
C LEU A 162 34.35 8.91 4.21
N GLY A 163 35.31 8.24 4.85
CA GLY A 163 36.08 8.86 5.94
C GLY A 163 36.89 10.06 5.47
N GLY A 164 37.16 10.18 4.16
CA GLY A 164 37.71 11.38 3.54
C GLY A 164 36.77 12.58 3.61
N VAL A 165 35.46 12.37 3.58
CA VAL A 165 34.46 13.45 3.74
C VAL A 165 34.47 13.93 5.18
N ALA A 166 34.41 13.03 6.16
CA ALA A 166 34.61 13.40 7.57
C ALA A 166 35.95 14.11 7.82
N ALA A 167 37.02 13.71 7.14
CA ALA A 167 38.31 14.39 7.24
C ALA A 167 38.27 15.84 6.71
N LEU A 168 37.52 16.08 5.63
CA LEU A 168 37.27 17.45 5.12
C LEU A 168 36.43 18.25 6.10
N GLU A 169 35.37 17.67 6.68
CA GLU A 169 34.54 18.34 7.68
C GLU A 169 35.34 18.72 8.94
N ILE A 170 36.22 17.84 9.44
CA ILE A 170 37.13 18.17 10.54
C ILE A 170 38.10 19.29 10.14
N ALA A 171 38.65 19.23 8.92
CA ALA A 171 39.56 20.26 8.43
C ALA A 171 38.87 21.64 8.27
N SER A 172 37.58 21.65 7.94
CA SER A 172 36.74 22.85 7.82
C SER A 172 36.34 23.42 9.19
N ALA A 173 35.87 22.56 10.10
CA ALA A 173 35.37 22.96 11.42
C ALA A 173 36.49 23.27 12.43
N HIS A 174 37.62 22.54 12.35
CA HIS A 174 38.75 22.65 13.28
C HIS A 174 40.08 22.92 12.55
N PRO A 175 40.18 23.96 11.69
CA PRO A 175 41.33 24.17 10.83
C PRO A 175 42.62 24.35 11.64
N ASP A 176 42.57 24.98 12.81
CA ASP A 176 43.73 25.21 13.69
C ASP A 176 44.28 23.93 14.30
N ARG A 177 43.44 22.91 14.51
CA ARG A 177 43.84 21.62 15.09
C ARG A 177 44.43 20.68 14.05
N VAL A 178 44.06 20.83 12.78
CA VAL A 178 44.52 19.94 11.70
C VAL A 178 45.83 20.45 11.10
N ARG A 179 46.91 19.67 11.21
CA ARG A 179 48.24 19.99 10.66
C ARG A 179 48.38 19.64 9.19
N SER A 180 47.87 18.49 8.79
CA SER A 180 47.84 18.03 7.41
C SER A 180 46.62 17.15 7.15
N LEU A 181 46.21 17.08 5.89
CA LEU A 181 45.09 16.28 5.42
C LEU A 181 45.58 15.20 4.45
N THR A 182 45.24 13.94 4.67
CA THR A 182 45.48 12.84 3.73
C THR A 182 44.16 12.24 3.27
N MET A 183 43.93 12.23 1.96
CA MET A 183 42.77 11.61 1.32
C MET A 183 43.20 10.31 0.64
N LEU A 184 42.65 9.19 1.09
CA LEU A 184 42.95 7.84 0.58
C LEU A 184 41.73 7.25 -0.12
N SER A 185 41.76 7.08 -1.43
CA SER A 185 40.62 6.56 -2.21
C SER A 185 39.29 7.28 -1.91
N ALA A 186 39.32 8.60 -1.72
CA ALA A 186 38.20 9.41 -1.25
C ALA A 186 37.51 10.18 -2.40
N PRO A 187 36.18 10.41 -2.32
CA PRO A 187 35.39 10.97 -3.43
C PRO A 187 35.64 12.44 -3.73
N GLY A 188 36.19 13.21 -2.77
CA GLY A 188 36.47 14.64 -3.00
C GLY A 188 35.18 15.43 -3.23
N ALA A 189 35.01 15.96 -4.44
CA ALA A 189 33.88 16.80 -4.79
C ALA A 189 32.59 15.99 -5.07
N GLN A 190 31.43 16.57 -4.76
CA GLN A 190 30.10 15.94 -4.91
C GLN A 190 29.82 15.40 -6.32
N GLU A 191 30.39 16.03 -7.34
CA GLU A 191 30.18 15.70 -8.75
C GLU A 191 30.74 14.32 -9.15
N PHE A 192 31.63 13.74 -8.34
CA PHE A 192 32.18 12.40 -8.55
C PHE A 192 31.51 11.31 -7.70
N GLU A 193 30.55 11.67 -6.87
CA GLU A 193 29.82 10.72 -6.03
C GLU A 193 28.56 10.25 -6.77
N LEU A 194 28.50 8.95 -7.06
CA LEU A 194 27.37 8.27 -7.71
C LEU A 194 26.84 8.97 -8.98
N LEU A 195 25.76 9.76 -8.90
CA LEU A 195 25.17 10.47 -10.05
C LEU A 195 25.60 11.96 -10.11
N GLY A 196 26.51 12.39 -9.24
CA GLY A 196 27.11 13.72 -9.22
C GLY A 196 26.22 14.85 -8.70
N ASN A 197 24.94 14.58 -8.41
CA ASN A 197 24.01 15.57 -7.84
C ASN A 197 23.49 15.13 -6.47
N PRO A 198 23.53 15.99 -5.44
CA PRO A 198 23.20 15.62 -4.06
C PRO A 198 21.74 15.18 -3.89
N LEU A 199 20.78 15.85 -4.56
CA LEU A 199 19.36 15.50 -4.42
C LEU A 199 19.04 14.19 -5.16
N VAL A 200 19.61 13.98 -6.35
CA VAL A 200 19.41 12.73 -7.10
C VAL A 200 20.05 11.55 -6.34
N ASN A 201 21.24 11.75 -5.79
CA ASN A 201 21.90 10.78 -4.92
C ASN A 201 21.04 10.45 -3.70
N LYS A 202 20.46 11.46 -3.02
CA LYS A 202 19.54 11.24 -1.89
C LYS A 202 18.30 10.42 -2.27
N ILE A 203 17.79 10.51 -3.50
CA ILE A 203 16.71 9.62 -3.96
C ILE A 203 17.19 8.16 -4.02
N VAL A 204 18.34 7.90 -4.64
CA VAL A 204 18.92 6.55 -4.74
C VAL A 204 19.22 5.99 -3.34
N TYR A 205 19.88 6.79 -2.50
CA TYR A 205 20.19 6.43 -1.12
C TYR A 205 18.95 6.26 -0.26
N GLY A 206 17.87 6.99 -0.54
CA GLY A 206 16.58 6.83 0.12
C GLY A 206 15.94 5.47 -0.17
N PHE A 207 15.97 4.99 -1.43
CA PHE A 207 15.50 3.65 -1.77
C PHE A 207 16.36 2.56 -1.11
N HIS A 208 17.67 2.75 -1.12
CA HIS A 208 18.64 1.87 -0.47
C HIS A 208 18.43 1.81 1.06
N GLY A 209 18.22 2.96 1.70
CA GLY A 209 17.88 3.07 3.12
C GLY A 209 16.54 2.45 3.46
N ALA A 210 15.51 2.66 2.63
CA ALA A 210 14.21 2.02 2.81
C ALA A 210 14.29 0.49 2.72
N PHE A 211 15.13 -0.05 1.83
CA PHE A 211 15.38 -1.48 1.73
C PHE A 211 16.01 -2.03 3.02
N PHE A 212 17.12 -1.46 3.49
CA PHE A 212 17.79 -1.95 4.70
C PHE A 212 17.00 -1.72 5.97
N TRP A 213 16.30 -0.58 6.07
CA TRP A 213 15.32 -0.35 7.13
C TRP A 213 14.21 -1.41 7.10
N GLY A 214 13.69 -1.73 5.91
CA GLY A 214 12.67 -2.76 5.71
C GLY A 214 13.18 -4.14 6.13
N VAL A 215 14.39 -4.53 5.74
CA VAL A 215 15.01 -5.78 6.19
C VAL A 215 15.16 -5.78 7.71
N ALA A 216 15.71 -4.72 8.29
CA ALA A 216 15.95 -4.63 9.73
C ALA A 216 14.66 -4.64 10.57
N ARG A 217 13.56 -4.04 10.08
CA ARG A 217 12.31 -3.84 10.84
C ARG A 217 11.19 -4.80 10.49
N LEU A 218 11.11 -5.23 9.24
CA LEU A 218 10.04 -6.06 8.73
C LEU A 218 10.40 -7.55 8.72
N THR A 219 11.65 -7.95 9.01
CA THR A 219 12.04 -9.36 9.12
C THR A 219 12.42 -9.75 10.56
N PRO A 220 12.07 -10.95 11.04
CA PRO A 220 12.47 -11.43 12.37
C PRO A 220 13.94 -11.89 12.38
N ASN A 221 14.87 -10.94 12.27
CA ASN A 221 16.31 -11.20 12.12
C ASN A 221 17.10 -11.31 13.45
N PHE A 222 16.49 -11.00 14.59
CA PHE A 222 17.09 -11.05 15.93
C PHE A 222 18.42 -10.28 16.06
N GLY A 223 18.57 -9.18 15.32
CA GLY A 223 19.78 -8.35 15.29
C GLY A 223 20.83 -8.80 14.28
N ALA A 224 20.61 -9.89 13.52
CA ALA A 224 21.57 -10.35 12.52
C ALA A 224 21.75 -9.36 11.36
N ALA A 225 20.72 -8.55 11.06
CA ALA A 225 20.80 -7.52 10.02
C ALA A 225 21.81 -6.42 10.37
N ASP A 226 21.98 -6.11 11.66
CA ASP A 226 22.92 -5.10 12.17
C ASP A 226 24.39 -5.60 12.17
N LEU A 227 24.63 -6.88 11.82
CA LEU A 227 25.99 -7.45 11.65
C LEU A 227 26.50 -7.37 10.21
N LEU A 228 25.61 -7.02 9.26
CA LEU A 228 26.01 -6.91 7.87
C LEU A 228 26.87 -5.65 7.66
N PRO A 229 27.91 -5.70 6.81
CA PRO A 229 28.66 -4.50 6.46
C PRO A 229 27.79 -3.41 5.84
N TRP A 230 26.72 -3.80 5.13
CA TRP A 230 25.73 -2.91 4.55
C TRP A 230 24.42 -3.08 5.32
N ASP A 231 24.29 -2.37 6.43
CA ASP A 231 23.14 -2.41 7.32
C ASP A 231 22.37 -1.07 7.27
N ARG A 232 21.47 -0.87 8.23
CA ARG A 232 20.71 0.38 8.33
C ARG A 232 21.59 1.56 8.70
N ASP A 233 22.61 1.37 9.54
CA ASP A 233 23.42 2.46 10.07
C ASP A 233 24.37 2.95 8.95
N TYR A 234 24.93 2.02 8.16
CA TYR A 234 25.59 2.33 6.89
C TYR A 234 24.68 3.14 5.96
N ALA A 235 23.45 2.67 5.72
CA ALA A 235 22.54 3.35 4.81
C ALA A 235 22.14 4.76 5.32
N ALA A 236 21.99 4.93 6.64
CA ALA A 236 21.76 6.23 7.27
C ALA A 236 22.95 7.17 7.08
N THR A 237 24.19 6.69 7.29
CA THR A 237 25.40 7.47 7.03
C THR A 237 25.46 7.94 5.57
N ILE A 238 25.25 7.06 4.60
CA ILE A 238 25.27 7.44 3.18
C ILE A 238 24.17 8.46 2.83
N PHE A 239 22.97 8.29 3.40
CA PHE A 239 21.84 9.16 3.12
C PHE A 239 21.99 10.56 3.73
N GLU A 240 22.52 10.64 4.96
CA GLU A 240 22.68 11.90 5.69
C GLU A 240 23.94 12.67 5.30
N THR A 241 24.97 12.00 4.76
CA THR A 241 26.20 12.66 4.32
C THR A 241 25.95 13.57 3.12
N ASP A 242 26.34 14.84 3.22
CA ASP A 242 26.30 15.81 2.12
C ASP A 242 27.73 16.15 1.69
N LEU A 243 28.04 16.06 0.39
CA LEU A 243 29.37 16.39 -0.14
C LEU A 243 29.38 17.77 -0.83
N SER A 244 28.27 18.52 -0.79
CA SER A 244 28.11 19.77 -1.54
C SER A 244 29.19 20.81 -1.21
N GLU A 245 29.65 20.84 0.05
CA GLU A 245 30.68 21.78 0.52
C GLU A 245 32.10 21.25 0.34
N SER A 246 32.29 19.94 0.11
CA SER A 246 33.63 19.31 0.04
C SER A 246 34.54 19.97 -1.00
N LYS A 247 33.98 20.39 -2.14
CA LYS A 247 34.71 21.13 -3.18
C LYS A 247 35.25 22.47 -2.68
N GLN A 248 34.44 23.22 -1.92
CA GLN A 248 34.83 24.50 -1.34
C GLN A 248 35.91 24.31 -0.26
N VAL A 249 35.78 23.28 0.57
CA VAL A 249 36.76 22.95 1.61
C VAL A 249 38.12 22.62 1.01
N ILE A 250 38.17 21.75 -0.02
CA ILE A 250 39.44 21.41 -0.70
C ILE A 250 40.06 22.66 -1.33
N PHE A 251 39.24 23.47 -2.01
CA PHE A 251 39.69 24.70 -2.66
C PHE A 251 40.18 25.77 -1.66
N GLY A 252 39.59 25.82 -0.47
CA GLY A 252 39.95 26.71 0.64
C GLY A 252 41.13 26.23 1.48
N TRP A 253 41.49 24.94 1.41
CA TRP A 253 42.58 24.37 2.20
C TRP A 253 43.94 24.95 1.78
N ARG A 254 44.80 25.25 2.77
CA ARG A 254 46.13 25.86 2.55
C ARG A 254 47.29 25.09 3.18
N LYS A 255 47.02 24.19 4.11
CA LYS A 255 48.03 23.37 4.77
C LYS A 255 48.41 22.16 3.89
N PRO A 256 49.44 21.37 4.25
CA PRO A 256 49.82 20.19 3.48
C PRO A 256 48.65 19.23 3.25
N MET A 257 48.46 18.83 1.99
CA MET A 257 47.50 17.81 1.57
C MET A 257 48.17 16.68 0.76
N LEU A 258 47.85 15.43 1.09
CA LEU A 258 48.30 14.23 0.36
C LEU A 258 47.09 13.50 -0.19
N ILE A 259 47.10 13.15 -1.47
CA ILE A 259 46.04 12.39 -2.13
C ILE A 259 46.65 11.11 -2.67
N ILE A 260 46.20 9.96 -2.19
CA ILE A 260 46.64 8.64 -2.68
C ILE A 260 45.43 7.91 -3.28
N HIS A 261 45.54 7.50 -4.54
CA HIS A 261 44.42 6.91 -5.28
C HIS A 261 44.86 5.80 -6.23
N GLY A 262 43.97 4.83 -6.49
CA GLY A 262 44.21 3.79 -7.49
C GLY A 262 43.73 4.22 -8.88
N GLU A 263 44.52 3.99 -9.92
CA GLU A 263 44.20 4.39 -11.30
C GLU A 263 42.88 3.78 -11.83
N ASP A 264 42.57 2.54 -11.41
CA ASP A 264 41.39 1.78 -11.87
C ASP A 264 40.31 1.66 -10.77
N ASP A 265 40.22 2.61 -9.84
CA ASP A 265 39.18 2.58 -8.79
C ASP A 265 37.79 2.76 -9.42
N TRP A 266 37.05 1.67 -9.47
CA TRP A 266 35.73 1.59 -10.11
C TRP A 266 34.60 2.18 -9.26
N LEU A 267 34.81 2.38 -7.96
CA LEU A 267 33.78 2.93 -7.06
C LEU A 267 34.02 4.41 -6.79
N THR A 268 35.28 4.82 -6.66
CA THR A 268 35.63 6.23 -6.55
C THR A 268 36.55 6.58 -7.72
N PRO A 269 36.04 7.21 -8.79
CA PRO A 269 36.80 7.39 -10.02
C PRO A 269 38.11 8.15 -9.79
N VAL A 270 39.18 7.81 -10.52
CA VAL A 270 40.48 8.52 -10.42
C VAL A 270 40.37 10.01 -10.70
N GLN A 271 39.37 10.40 -11.51
CA GLN A 271 39.03 11.79 -11.80
C GLN A 271 38.76 12.61 -10.52
N ALA A 272 38.19 11.98 -9.49
CA ALA A 272 37.96 12.62 -8.19
C ALA A 272 39.28 13.07 -7.54
N ALA A 273 40.30 12.20 -7.57
CA ALA A 273 41.62 12.48 -7.01
C ALA A 273 42.37 13.53 -7.85
N THR A 274 42.35 13.40 -9.18
CA THR A 274 43.00 14.38 -10.06
C THR A 274 42.34 15.76 -9.97
N TYR A 275 41.01 15.82 -9.88
CA TYR A 275 40.28 17.08 -9.71
C TYR A 275 40.55 17.70 -8.34
N SER A 276 40.57 16.90 -7.27
CA SER A 276 40.94 17.38 -5.93
C SER A 276 42.36 17.96 -5.89
N ALA A 277 43.31 17.37 -6.62
CA ALA A 277 44.67 17.91 -6.77
C ALA A 277 44.72 19.21 -7.58
N GLN A 278 43.80 19.41 -8.53
CA GLN A 278 43.65 20.68 -9.25
C GLN A 278 43.05 21.78 -8.36
N LEU A 279 42.08 21.43 -7.50
CA LEU A 279 41.48 22.35 -6.53
C LEU A 279 42.48 22.80 -5.47
N ALA A 280 43.35 21.89 -5.02
CA ALA A 280 44.43 22.15 -4.07
C ALA A 280 45.80 21.93 -4.73
N PRO A 281 46.37 22.91 -5.48
CA PRO A 281 47.63 22.76 -6.20
C PRO A 281 48.85 22.42 -5.32
N GLN A 282 48.76 22.70 -4.02
CA GLN A 282 49.78 22.28 -3.06
C GLN A 282 49.71 20.79 -2.67
N ALA A 283 48.67 20.08 -3.11
CA ALA A 283 48.48 18.68 -2.78
C ALA A 283 49.50 17.81 -3.52
N LYS A 284 50.10 16.86 -2.81
CA LYS A 284 50.87 15.78 -3.43
C LYS A 284 49.91 14.69 -3.90
N LEU A 285 49.80 14.47 -5.21
CA LEU A 285 49.02 13.38 -5.77
C LEU A 285 49.91 12.15 -6.03
N VAL A 286 49.51 11.00 -5.49
CA VAL A 286 50.16 9.70 -5.70
C VAL A 286 49.15 8.74 -6.31
N LEU A 287 49.36 8.39 -7.58
CA LEU A 287 48.57 7.37 -8.28
C LEU A 287 49.27 6.01 -8.20
N LEU A 288 48.49 5.00 -7.86
CA LEU A 288 48.94 3.61 -7.73
C LEU A 288 48.35 2.77 -8.87
N PRO A 289 49.17 1.98 -9.60
CA PRO A 289 48.68 1.11 -10.66
C PRO A 289 47.71 0.04 -10.14
N GLY A 290 46.43 0.15 -10.53
CA GLY A 290 45.37 -0.79 -10.17
C GLY A 290 44.16 -0.15 -9.48
N GLY A 291 43.17 -0.98 -9.13
CA GLY A 291 41.88 -0.49 -8.65
C GLY A 291 41.80 -0.18 -7.15
N ARG A 292 40.57 0.01 -6.63
CA ARG A 292 40.26 0.43 -5.25
C ARG A 292 41.08 -0.22 -4.13
N ASN A 293 41.42 -1.50 -4.28
CA ASN A 293 42.12 -2.26 -3.26
C ASN A 293 43.66 -2.16 -3.36
N VAL A 294 44.21 -1.45 -4.35
CA VAL A 294 45.66 -1.29 -4.54
C VAL A 294 46.32 -0.63 -3.35
N VAL A 295 45.63 0.30 -2.68
CA VAL A 295 46.09 0.96 -1.45
C VAL A 295 46.40 -0.02 -0.32
N PHE A 296 45.80 -1.22 -0.33
CA PHE A 296 46.09 -2.29 0.61
C PHE A 296 47.12 -3.29 0.08
N LYS A 297 47.24 -3.44 -1.24
CA LYS A 297 48.25 -4.32 -1.86
C LYS A 297 49.64 -3.69 -1.80
N GLU A 298 49.74 -2.39 -2.04
CA GLU A 298 50.97 -1.59 -1.94
C GLU A 298 51.11 -0.90 -0.57
N GLN A 299 50.67 -1.57 0.51
CA GLN A 299 50.60 -0.99 1.84
C GLN A 299 51.93 -0.38 2.30
N GLY A 300 53.08 -1.01 2.00
CA GLY A 300 54.39 -0.48 2.35
C GLY A 300 54.69 0.87 1.69
N ARG A 301 54.32 1.04 0.41
CA ARG A 301 54.45 2.31 -0.31
C ARG A 301 53.50 3.36 0.26
N VAL A 302 52.25 2.99 0.52
CA VAL A 302 51.25 3.88 1.13
C VAL A 302 51.72 4.40 2.50
N VAL A 303 52.22 3.50 3.36
CA VAL A 303 52.80 3.86 4.67
C VAL A 303 53.99 4.79 4.50
N SER A 304 54.90 4.50 3.57
CA SER A 304 56.06 5.35 3.29
C SER A 304 55.67 6.76 2.85
N GLU A 305 54.66 6.88 1.97
CA GLU A 305 54.16 8.17 1.49
C GLU A 305 53.50 8.98 2.60
N ILE A 306 52.65 8.35 3.42
CA ILE A 306 51.98 9.01 4.56
C ILE A 306 53.02 9.52 5.56
N ILE A 307 53.97 8.68 5.94
CA ILE A 307 55.01 9.03 6.92
C ILE A 307 55.92 10.13 6.40
N GLY A 308 56.32 10.07 5.12
CA GLY A 308 57.10 11.14 4.50
C GLY A 308 56.36 12.48 4.44
N PHE A 309 55.03 12.46 4.58
CA PHE A 309 54.19 13.64 4.54
C PHE A 309 53.89 14.25 5.91
N VAL A 310 54.01 13.49 7.00
CA VAL A 310 53.81 13.98 8.38
C VAL A 310 54.78 15.11 8.72
N ASP A 311 56.00 15.06 8.18
CA ASP A 311 57.05 16.07 8.36
C ASP A 311 57.11 17.11 7.22
N ALA A 312 56.12 17.12 6.31
CA ALA A 312 56.14 18.03 5.17
C ALA A 312 56.08 19.50 5.63
N PRO A 313 56.93 20.40 5.07
CA PRO A 313 56.87 21.81 5.42
C PRO A 313 55.51 22.41 5.04
N PRO A 314 55.03 23.44 5.76
CA PRO A 314 53.79 24.12 5.41
C PRO A 314 53.87 24.59 3.96
N ALA A 315 52.89 24.19 3.16
CA ALA A 315 52.82 24.55 1.76
C ALA A 315 52.77 26.08 1.60
N VAL A 316 53.43 26.59 0.55
CA VAL A 316 53.36 28.02 0.19
C VAL A 316 51.91 28.33 -0.14
N ALA A 317 51.29 29.19 0.68
CA ALA A 317 49.93 29.63 0.47
C ALA A 317 49.83 30.31 -0.90
N VAL A 318 48.97 29.79 -1.76
CA VAL A 318 48.66 30.48 -3.00
C VAL A 318 47.62 31.56 -2.69
N THR A 319 47.98 32.79 -3.01
CA THR A 319 47.34 34.03 -2.55
C THR A 319 46.32 34.61 -3.54
N GLU A 320 46.22 34.07 -4.76
CA GLU A 320 45.31 34.61 -5.78
C GLU A 320 43.92 33.98 -5.72
N ALA A 321 42.89 34.79 -6.01
CA ALA A 321 41.54 34.32 -6.27
C ALA A 321 41.57 33.43 -7.52
N ARG A 322 41.15 32.16 -7.39
CA ARG A 322 41.13 31.21 -8.50
C ARG A 322 39.69 30.83 -8.84
N GLU A 323 39.45 30.49 -10.10
CA GLU A 323 38.20 29.88 -10.53
C GLU A 323 38.24 28.36 -10.35
N TYR A 324 37.06 27.74 -10.25
CA TYR A 324 36.99 26.28 -10.22
C TYR A 324 37.42 25.69 -11.56
N PRO A 325 38.30 24.66 -11.56
CA PRO A 325 38.62 23.95 -12.79
C PRO A 325 37.37 23.28 -13.38
N PRO A 326 37.28 23.13 -14.71
CA PRO A 326 36.16 22.46 -15.35
C PRO A 326 36.09 20.99 -14.92
N LEU A 327 34.87 20.45 -14.81
CA LEU A 327 34.67 19.05 -14.43
C LEU A 327 35.11 18.13 -15.58
N PRO A 328 35.92 17.08 -15.30
CA PRO A 328 36.25 16.06 -16.28
C PRO A 328 35.06 15.13 -16.53
N SER A 329 34.79 14.82 -17.79
CA SER A 329 33.76 13.85 -18.17
C SER A 329 34.10 12.43 -17.68
N ALA A 330 33.07 11.60 -17.46
CA ALA A 330 33.25 10.22 -17.05
C ALA A 330 33.97 9.41 -18.14
N VAL A 331 35.00 8.66 -17.77
CA VAL A 331 35.75 7.76 -18.68
C VAL A 331 36.03 6.41 -18.01
N GLY A 332 36.44 5.42 -18.80
CA GLY A 332 36.83 4.10 -18.30
C GLY A 332 35.68 3.33 -17.63
N ALA A 333 35.97 2.67 -16.50
CA ALA A 333 34.98 1.86 -15.77
C ALA A 333 33.79 2.71 -15.26
N HIS A 334 34.04 3.95 -14.82
CA HIS A 334 33.01 4.85 -14.30
C HIS A 334 31.92 5.12 -15.35
N PHE A 335 32.32 5.39 -16.60
CA PHE A 335 31.39 5.60 -17.71
C PHE A 335 30.44 4.41 -17.92
N TRP A 336 30.97 3.19 -17.96
CA TRP A 336 30.15 1.99 -18.16
C TRP A 336 29.22 1.67 -16.99
N ILE A 337 29.70 1.88 -15.75
CA ILE A 337 28.88 1.72 -14.56
C ILE A 337 27.71 2.70 -14.58
N LEU A 338 27.96 3.95 -14.96
CA LEU A 338 26.92 4.97 -15.10
C LEU A 338 25.83 4.54 -16.09
N LEU A 339 26.20 4.03 -17.27
CA LEU A 339 25.25 3.55 -18.27
C LEU A 339 24.41 2.38 -17.74
N VAL A 340 25.02 1.45 -17.01
CA VAL A 340 24.30 0.31 -16.40
C VAL A 340 23.34 0.79 -15.32
N ILE A 341 23.74 1.76 -14.49
CA ILE A 341 22.85 2.36 -13.48
C ILE A 341 21.66 3.03 -14.16
N ILE A 342 21.88 3.83 -15.21
CA ILE A 342 20.81 4.46 -15.99
C ILE A 342 19.84 3.39 -16.52
N VAL A 343 20.35 2.34 -17.17
CA VAL A 343 19.55 1.20 -17.65
C VAL A 343 18.71 0.60 -16.52
N ILE A 344 19.31 0.31 -15.36
CA ILE A 344 18.61 -0.29 -14.23
C ILE A 344 17.53 0.64 -13.67
N CYS A 345 17.84 1.93 -13.52
CA CYS A 345 16.90 2.94 -13.02
C CYS A 345 15.66 3.08 -13.91
N THR A 346 15.78 2.90 -15.23
CA THR A 346 14.61 2.96 -16.13
C THR A 346 13.56 1.88 -15.86
N PHE A 347 13.93 0.71 -15.30
CA PHE A 347 12.96 -0.33 -14.92
C PHE A 347 12.06 0.12 -13.77
N VAL A 348 12.59 0.96 -12.88
CA VAL A 348 11.87 1.47 -11.71
C VAL A 348 11.09 2.73 -12.09
N ALA A 349 11.76 3.68 -12.75
CA ALA A 349 11.21 5.00 -13.04
C ALA A 349 11.79 5.54 -14.36
N GLU A 350 11.25 5.08 -15.51
CA GLU A 350 11.66 5.52 -16.85
C GLU A 350 11.73 7.05 -17.01
N ASP A 351 10.61 7.77 -16.87
CA ASP A 351 10.58 9.20 -17.20
C ASP A 351 11.47 10.03 -16.27
N PRO A 352 11.45 9.82 -14.93
CA PRO A 352 12.39 10.48 -14.03
C PRO A 352 13.85 10.16 -14.33
N THR A 353 14.17 8.93 -14.77
CA THR A 353 15.54 8.56 -15.14
C THR A 353 16.00 9.29 -16.39
N CYS A 354 15.12 9.47 -17.40
CA CYS A 354 15.45 10.24 -18.60
C CYS A 354 15.71 11.72 -18.25
N LEU A 355 14.87 12.33 -17.41
CA LEU A 355 15.06 13.71 -16.94
C LEU A 355 16.36 13.86 -16.14
N ALA A 356 16.65 12.92 -15.23
CA ALA A 356 17.88 12.91 -14.46
C ALA A 356 19.12 12.75 -15.34
N THR A 357 19.07 11.87 -16.35
CA THR A 357 20.16 11.68 -17.31
C THR A 357 20.40 12.96 -18.11
N GLY A 358 19.34 13.67 -18.51
CA GLY A 358 19.46 15.00 -19.14
C GLY A 358 20.20 16.03 -18.27
N LEU A 359 19.90 16.05 -16.96
CA LEU A 359 20.61 16.89 -16.00
C LEU A 359 22.11 16.51 -15.91
N MET A 360 22.44 15.22 -15.91
CA MET A 360 23.84 14.77 -15.92
C MET A 360 24.60 15.22 -17.16
N VAL A 361 23.93 15.28 -18.31
CA VAL A 361 24.49 15.84 -19.54
C VAL A 361 24.76 17.33 -19.41
N SER A 362 23.86 18.10 -18.76
CA SER A 362 24.07 19.55 -18.57
C SER A 362 25.26 19.89 -17.68
N VAL A 363 25.62 18.99 -16.74
CA VAL A 363 26.77 19.15 -15.83
C VAL A 363 28.08 18.62 -16.47
N GLY A 364 27.99 17.97 -17.64
CA GLY A 364 29.15 17.46 -18.37
C GLY A 364 29.67 16.10 -17.88
N ILE A 365 28.88 15.37 -17.08
CA ILE A 365 29.25 14.05 -16.54
C ILE A 365 29.25 12.99 -17.66
N ILE A 366 28.24 13.02 -18.53
CA ILE A 366 28.03 12.07 -19.64
C ILE A 366 27.63 12.82 -20.91
N ASP A 367 27.96 12.29 -22.08
CA ASP A 367 27.49 12.83 -23.35
C ASP A 367 26.01 12.49 -23.61
N PHE A 368 25.34 13.35 -24.38
CA PHE A 368 23.90 13.24 -24.64
C PHE A 368 23.50 11.90 -25.28
N TRP A 369 24.30 11.41 -26.24
CA TRP A 369 23.93 10.25 -27.04
C TRP A 369 24.14 8.93 -26.31
N SER A 370 25.19 8.81 -25.50
CA SER A 370 25.39 7.66 -24.62
C SER A 370 24.30 7.59 -23.56
N GLY A 371 23.91 8.72 -22.97
CA GLY A 371 22.77 8.79 -22.06
C GLY A 371 21.46 8.36 -22.73
N ALA A 372 21.18 8.87 -23.93
CA ALA A 372 19.99 8.53 -24.69
C ALA A 372 19.95 7.05 -25.09
N ALA A 373 21.09 6.48 -25.47
CA ALA A 373 21.21 5.06 -25.76
C ALA A 373 20.93 4.21 -24.52
N ALA A 374 21.52 4.53 -23.35
CA ALA A 374 21.29 3.81 -22.11
C ALA A 374 19.81 3.86 -21.69
N CYS A 375 19.18 5.04 -21.71
CA CYS A 375 17.76 5.17 -21.43
C CYS A 375 16.92 4.33 -22.41
N THR A 376 17.17 4.44 -23.71
CA THR A 376 16.42 3.69 -24.74
C THR A 376 16.54 2.17 -24.54
N VAL A 377 17.75 1.68 -24.28
CA VAL A 377 18.01 0.24 -24.04
C VAL A 377 17.27 -0.25 -22.81
N GLY A 378 17.38 0.48 -21.69
CA GLY A 378 16.72 0.09 -20.45
C GLY A 378 15.21 0.04 -20.60
N ILE A 379 14.62 1.03 -21.26
CA ILE A 379 13.18 1.03 -21.48
C ILE A 379 12.75 -0.10 -22.41
N PHE A 380 13.45 -0.30 -23.52
CA PHE A 380 13.11 -1.35 -24.47
C PHE A 380 13.13 -2.73 -23.80
N ILE A 381 14.16 -3.02 -22.99
CA ILE A 381 14.21 -4.26 -22.20
C ILE A 381 13.03 -4.33 -21.23
N GLY A 382 12.69 -3.23 -20.55
CA GLY A 382 11.58 -3.17 -19.60
C GLY A 382 10.23 -3.48 -20.24
N ASP A 383 9.97 -2.91 -21.41
CA ASP A 383 8.74 -3.13 -22.17
C ASP A 383 8.62 -4.61 -22.61
N ILE A 384 9.73 -5.22 -23.05
CA ILE A 384 9.78 -6.64 -23.42
C ILE A 384 9.58 -7.55 -22.20
N VAL A 385 10.10 -7.20 -21.03
CA VAL A 385 9.86 -7.95 -19.79
C VAL A 385 8.37 -7.93 -19.43
N LEU A 386 7.70 -6.77 -19.50
CA LEU A 386 6.26 -6.64 -19.25
C LEU A 386 5.42 -7.46 -20.22
N TYR A 387 5.75 -7.41 -21.52
CA TYR A 387 5.13 -8.27 -22.54
C TYR A 387 5.33 -9.76 -22.24
N SER A 388 6.55 -10.14 -21.85
CA SER A 388 6.91 -11.54 -21.57
C SER A 388 6.14 -12.10 -20.37
N ILE A 389 5.94 -11.29 -19.32
CA ILE A 389 5.10 -11.67 -18.17
C ILE A 389 3.69 -12.03 -18.66
N GLY A 390 3.07 -11.20 -19.49
CA GLY A 390 1.75 -11.50 -20.06
C GLY A 390 1.73 -12.74 -20.96
N ARG A 391 2.78 -12.92 -21.79
CA ARG A 391 2.89 -14.05 -22.73
C ARG A 391 3.04 -15.41 -22.05
N PHE A 392 3.87 -15.49 -21.00
CA PHE A 392 4.18 -16.76 -20.34
C PHE A 392 3.20 -17.10 -19.21
N TYR A 393 2.77 -16.11 -18.41
CA TYR A 393 1.85 -16.35 -17.28
C TYR A 393 0.36 -16.22 -17.66
N GLY A 394 0.05 -15.72 -18.86
CA GLY A 394 -1.30 -15.65 -19.41
C GLY A 394 -2.30 -14.93 -18.49
N ARG A 395 -3.58 -15.33 -18.55
CA ARG A 395 -4.64 -14.77 -17.70
C ARG A 395 -4.41 -15.00 -16.20
N GLN A 396 -3.60 -15.99 -15.82
CA GLN A 396 -3.29 -16.26 -14.40
C GLN A 396 -2.41 -15.19 -13.75
N ALA A 397 -1.69 -14.37 -14.52
CA ALA A 397 -0.92 -13.26 -13.98
C ALA A 397 -1.84 -12.22 -13.30
N ILE A 398 -3.00 -11.96 -13.88
CA ILE A 398 -3.95 -10.92 -13.45
C ILE A 398 -4.72 -11.31 -12.20
N THR A 399 -4.93 -12.61 -11.97
CA THR A 399 -5.63 -13.08 -10.77
C THR A 399 -4.76 -13.02 -9.50
N LYS A 400 -3.47 -12.70 -9.64
CA LYS A 400 -2.49 -12.58 -8.56
C LYS A 400 -2.10 -11.12 -8.31
N ALA A 401 -1.74 -10.80 -7.06
CA ALA A 401 -1.18 -9.48 -6.73
C ALA A 401 0.25 -9.34 -7.30
N PRO A 402 0.68 -8.13 -7.68
CA PRO A 402 -0.04 -6.86 -7.59
C PRO A 402 -1.01 -6.59 -8.76
N PHE A 403 -0.97 -7.39 -9.85
CA PHE A 403 -1.78 -7.14 -11.05
C PHE A 403 -3.29 -7.11 -10.80
N LYS A 404 -3.80 -7.97 -9.89
CA LYS A 404 -5.21 -7.96 -9.45
C LYS A 404 -5.66 -6.59 -8.89
N TRP A 405 -4.74 -5.80 -8.34
CA TRP A 405 -5.06 -4.49 -7.78
C TRP A 405 -5.30 -3.43 -8.86
N PHE A 406 -4.65 -3.59 -10.02
CA PHE A 406 -4.67 -2.59 -11.10
C PHE A 406 -5.55 -3.00 -12.29
N ILE A 407 -5.76 -4.31 -12.51
CA ILE A 407 -6.42 -4.82 -13.72
C ILE A 407 -7.58 -5.76 -13.34
N LYS A 408 -8.81 -5.36 -13.65
CA LYS A 408 -10.02 -6.20 -13.51
C LYS A 408 -10.22 -7.06 -14.76
N GLU A 409 -10.63 -8.32 -14.58
CA GLU A 409 -10.82 -9.28 -15.67
C GLU A 409 -11.87 -8.85 -16.71
N SER A 410 -12.95 -8.19 -16.27
CA SER A 410 -14.00 -7.65 -17.14
C SER A 410 -13.47 -6.62 -18.15
N LYS A 411 -12.53 -5.75 -17.72
CA LYS A 411 -11.94 -4.73 -18.61
C LYS A 411 -11.03 -5.33 -19.68
N ILE A 412 -10.39 -6.48 -19.42
CA ILE A 412 -9.52 -7.12 -20.41
C ILE A 412 -10.33 -7.68 -21.57
N ASN A 413 -11.51 -8.27 -21.32
CA ASN A 413 -12.37 -8.75 -22.39
C ASN A 413 -12.87 -7.58 -23.26
N GLN A 414 -13.17 -6.44 -22.64
CA GLN A 414 -13.51 -5.20 -23.35
C GLN A 414 -12.33 -4.70 -24.21
N TRP A 415 -11.10 -4.72 -23.67
CA TRP A 415 -9.90 -4.28 -24.38
C TRP A 415 -9.42 -5.25 -25.45
N ALA A 416 -9.65 -6.56 -25.28
CA ALA A 416 -9.31 -7.59 -26.28
C ALA A 416 -9.98 -7.32 -27.63
N GLY A 417 -11.20 -6.75 -27.62
CA GLY A 417 -11.87 -6.30 -28.84
C GLY A 417 -11.09 -5.21 -29.59
N TRP A 418 -10.43 -4.28 -28.89
CA TRP A 418 -9.65 -3.20 -29.51
C TRP A 418 -8.36 -3.70 -30.15
N PHE A 419 -7.67 -4.66 -29.52
CA PHE A 419 -6.45 -5.27 -30.07
C PHE A 419 -6.67 -6.15 -31.31
N SER A 420 -7.93 -6.49 -31.60
CA SER A 420 -8.32 -7.29 -32.76
C SER A 420 -8.44 -6.45 -34.04
N THR A 421 -8.37 -5.12 -33.94
CA THR A 421 -8.41 -4.20 -35.07
C THR A 421 -6.99 -3.75 -35.48
N PRO A 422 -6.75 -3.32 -36.74
CA PRO A 422 -5.47 -2.76 -37.17
C PRO A 422 -5.01 -1.54 -36.33
N GLN A 423 -5.97 -0.84 -35.72
CA GLN A 423 -5.73 0.30 -34.82
C GLN A 423 -5.21 -0.14 -33.44
N GLY A 424 -5.37 -1.42 -33.07
CA GLY A 424 -4.92 -1.96 -31.79
C GLY A 424 -3.40 -1.82 -31.55
N MET A 425 -2.59 -1.88 -32.62
CA MET A 425 -1.14 -1.63 -32.49
C MET A 425 -0.81 -0.16 -32.25
N LEU A 426 -1.60 0.77 -32.81
CA LEU A 426 -1.46 2.21 -32.54
C LEU A 426 -1.78 2.51 -31.08
N VAL A 427 -2.80 1.84 -30.52
CA VAL A 427 -3.13 1.94 -29.09
C VAL A 427 -1.94 1.53 -28.23
N VAL A 428 -1.24 0.44 -28.58
CA VAL A 428 -0.05 -0.02 -27.85
C VAL A 428 1.07 1.02 -27.87
N VAL A 429 1.35 1.59 -29.04
CA VAL A 429 2.38 2.64 -29.17
C VAL A 429 1.97 3.91 -28.43
N SER A 430 0.70 4.30 -28.54
CA SER A 430 0.15 5.49 -27.87
C SER A 430 0.16 5.40 -26.35
N SER A 431 0.08 4.19 -25.80
CA SER A 431 0.12 3.93 -24.35
C SER A 431 1.43 4.41 -23.71
N ARG A 432 2.49 4.54 -24.51
CA ARG A 432 3.78 5.10 -24.08
C ARG A 432 3.68 6.58 -23.68
N PHE A 433 2.77 7.32 -24.29
CA PHE A 433 2.56 8.76 -24.00
C PHE A 433 1.52 9.00 -22.91
N VAL A 434 0.89 7.93 -22.39
CA VAL A 434 -0.16 8.02 -21.37
C VAL A 434 0.32 7.36 -20.07
N PRO A 435 0.61 8.16 -19.02
CA PRO A 435 1.08 7.66 -17.73
C PRO A 435 0.20 6.52 -17.19
N ALA A 436 0.82 5.53 -16.55
CA ALA A 436 0.18 4.35 -15.95
C ALA A 436 -0.57 3.38 -16.90
N SER A 437 -0.74 3.71 -18.19
CA SER A 437 -1.40 2.82 -19.16
C SER A 437 -0.48 1.72 -19.71
N ARG A 438 0.83 1.90 -19.58
CA ARG A 438 1.88 1.04 -20.17
C ARG A 438 1.85 -0.40 -19.65
N VAL A 439 1.88 -0.58 -18.33
CA VAL A 439 1.87 -1.90 -17.67
C VAL A 439 0.66 -2.73 -18.10
N PRO A 440 -0.60 -2.25 -17.98
CA PRO A 440 -1.75 -3.04 -18.42
C PRO A 440 -1.73 -3.31 -19.93
N THR A 441 -1.29 -2.36 -20.75
CA THR A 441 -1.28 -2.52 -22.21
C THR A 441 -0.29 -3.59 -22.66
N PHE A 442 0.94 -3.58 -22.16
CA PHE A 442 1.97 -4.54 -22.58
C PHE A 442 1.72 -5.94 -22.03
N VAL A 443 1.24 -6.06 -20.78
CA VAL A 443 0.82 -7.35 -20.22
C VAL A 443 -0.35 -7.92 -21.05
N THR A 444 -1.34 -7.09 -21.41
CA THR A 444 -2.47 -7.54 -22.25
C THR A 444 -2.02 -7.94 -23.66
N ALA A 445 -1.13 -7.17 -24.29
CA ALA A 445 -0.51 -7.53 -25.57
C ALA A 445 0.24 -8.88 -25.50
N GLY A 446 0.90 -9.17 -24.37
CA GLY A 446 1.53 -10.45 -24.08
C GLY A 446 0.51 -11.59 -23.97
N ILE A 447 -0.58 -11.39 -23.22
CA ILE A 447 -1.67 -12.37 -23.06
C ILE A 447 -2.32 -12.71 -24.40
N MET A 448 -2.49 -11.72 -25.27
CA MET A 448 -3.02 -11.88 -26.62
C MET A 448 -1.99 -12.45 -27.61
N LYS A 449 -0.75 -12.69 -27.16
CA LYS A 449 0.35 -13.29 -27.94
C LYS A 449 0.62 -12.56 -29.25
N LEU A 450 0.53 -11.22 -29.25
CA LEU A 450 0.87 -10.40 -30.41
C LEU A 450 2.30 -10.68 -30.90
N ASN A 451 2.59 -10.50 -32.19
CA ASN A 451 3.91 -10.82 -32.75
C ASN A 451 5.01 -9.94 -32.14
N ILE A 452 5.96 -10.58 -31.43
CA ILE A 452 7.03 -9.90 -30.68
C ILE A 452 7.98 -9.10 -31.58
N ALA A 453 8.24 -9.54 -32.82
CA ALA A 453 9.17 -8.84 -33.71
C ALA A 453 8.56 -7.51 -34.19
N ARG A 454 7.28 -7.53 -34.58
CA ARG A 454 6.56 -6.32 -34.99
C ARG A 454 6.34 -5.36 -33.82
N LEU A 455 5.90 -5.90 -32.68
CA LEU A 455 5.68 -5.11 -31.48
C LEU A 455 7.00 -4.52 -30.94
N GLY A 456 8.05 -5.33 -30.85
CA GLY A 456 9.37 -4.89 -30.43
C GLY A 456 9.93 -3.78 -31.32
N GLY A 457 9.82 -3.92 -32.65
CA GLY A 457 10.23 -2.85 -33.57
C GLY A 457 9.49 -1.53 -33.31
N LEU A 458 8.17 -1.58 -33.13
CA LEU A 458 7.36 -0.40 -32.82
C LEU A 458 7.72 0.22 -31.46
N LEU A 459 7.93 -0.60 -30.43
CA LEU A 459 8.31 -0.13 -29.10
C LEU A 459 9.70 0.51 -29.10
N LEU A 460 10.66 -0.05 -29.85
CA LEU A 460 11.99 0.52 -30.00
C LEU A 460 11.94 1.88 -30.70
N VAL A 461 11.18 2.00 -31.80
CA VAL A 461 10.99 3.29 -32.49
C VAL A 461 10.32 4.31 -31.56
N ALA A 462 9.31 3.89 -30.81
CA ALA A 462 8.65 4.76 -29.84
C ALA A 462 9.61 5.22 -28.73
N ALA A 463 10.50 4.35 -28.24
CA ALA A 463 11.54 4.70 -27.28
C ALA A 463 12.53 5.73 -27.85
N LEU A 464 13.03 5.48 -29.06
CA LEU A 464 13.96 6.38 -29.75
C LEU A 464 13.38 7.78 -29.99
N ILE A 465 12.05 7.89 -30.21
CA ILE A 465 11.37 9.17 -30.38
C ILE A 465 11.12 9.85 -29.03
N TRP A 466 10.79 9.10 -27.98
CA TRP A 466 10.37 9.64 -26.68
C TRP A 466 11.54 10.05 -25.77
N THR A 467 12.63 9.27 -25.79
CA THR A 467 13.75 9.46 -24.87
C THR A 467 14.51 10.78 -25.08
N PRO A 468 14.90 11.19 -26.31
CA PRO A 468 15.66 12.43 -26.50
C PRO A 468 14.91 13.71 -26.07
N PRO A 469 13.60 13.89 -26.36
CA PRO A 469 12.83 15.02 -25.84
C PRO A 469 12.81 15.10 -24.31
N LEU A 470 12.60 13.97 -23.62
CA LEU A 470 12.63 13.95 -22.16
C LEU A 470 14.01 14.31 -21.61
N MET A 471 15.08 13.76 -22.20
CA MET A 471 16.44 14.13 -21.81
C MET A 471 16.75 15.60 -22.10
N TRP A 472 16.29 16.13 -23.23
CA TRP A 472 16.45 17.54 -23.56
C TRP A 472 15.76 18.45 -22.55
N LEU A 473 14.55 18.09 -22.10
CA LEU A 473 13.88 18.80 -21.01
C LEU A 473 14.70 18.78 -19.70
N GLY A 474 15.30 17.63 -19.38
CA GLY A 474 16.21 17.49 -18.23
C GLY A 474 17.47 18.33 -18.37
N TYR A 475 18.04 18.40 -19.58
CA TYR A 475 19.23 19.20 -19.90
C TYR A 475 18.96 20.70 -19.77
N GLU A 476 17.85 21.18 -20.34
CA GLU A 476 17.53 22.62 -20.42
C GLU A 476 16.94 23.16 -19.10
N PHE A 477 16.08 22.39 -18.44
CA PHE A 477 15.32 22.84 -17.27
C PHE A 477 15.73 22.16 -15.96
N GLY A 478 16.56 21.11 -16.01
CA GLY A 478 16.91 20.33 -14.82
C GLY A 478 17.53 21.19 -13.73
N SER A 479 18.57 21.98 -14.03
CA SER A 479 19.26 22.83 -13.05
C SER A 479 18.31 23.82 -12.37
N ARG A 480 17.48 24.53 -13.16
CA ARG A 480 16.46 25.46 -12.66
C ARG A 480 15.38 24.76 -11.83
N GLY A 481 14.92 23.59 -12.27
CA GLY A 481 13.94 22.79 -11.55
C GLY A 481 14.46 22.32 -10.19
N MET A 482 15.74 21.98 -10.11
CA MET A 482 16.39 21.54 -8.87
C MET A 482 16.57 22.70 -7.88
N GLU A 483 16.91 23.89 -8.36
CA GLU A 483 16.95 25.10 -7.53
C GLU A 483 15.56 25.44 -6.96
N LEU A 484 14.51 25.31 -7.78
CA LEU A 484 13.13 25.50 -7.35
C LEU A 484 12.72 24.45 -6.29
N LEU A 485 13.04 23.18 -6.52
CA LEU A 485 12.78 22.09 -5.57
C LEU A 485 13.51 22.29 -4.24
N ALA A 486 14.76 22.73 -4.28
CA ALA A 486 15.54 23.04 -3.08
C ALA A 486 14.87 24.18 -2.28
N ARG A 487 14.41 25.23 -2.97
CA ARG A 487 13.71 26.37 -2.36
C ARG A 487 12.38 25.98 -1.71
N PHE A 488 11.66 25.02 -2.29
CA PHE A 488 10.35 24.55 -1.81
C PHE A 488 10.41 23.22 -1.05
N LYS A 489 11.59 22.79 -0.58
CA LYS A 489 11.77 21.53 0.17
C LYS A 489 10.81 21.39 1.36
N SER A 490 10.54 22.48 2.08
CA SER A 490 9.58 22.52 3.20
C SER A 490 8.11 22.41 2.78
N GLN A 491 7.80 22.71 1.51
CA GLN A 491 6.45 22.65 0.93
C GLN A 491 6.23 21.46 0.00
N ALA A 492 7.25 20.61 -0.20
CA ALA A 492 7.23 19.50 -1.14
C ALA A 492 6.01 18.57 -0.93
N LEU A 493 5.63 18.30 0.32
CA LEU A 493 4.44 17.50 0.64
C LEU A 493 3.15 18.13 0.09
N TRP A 494 2.98 19.44 0.23
CA TRP A 494 1.81 20.15 -0.28
C TRP A 494 1.78 20.21 -1.81
N ILE A 495 2.94 20.33 -2.45
CA ILE A 495 3.07 20.26 -3.91
C ILE A 495 2.65 18.87 -4.41
N ILE A 496 3.11 17.80 -3.74
CA ILE A 496 2.73 16.42 -4.08
C ILE A 496 1.22 16.20 -3.89
N ILE A 497 0.65 16.65 -2.75
CA ILE A 497 -0.79 16.55 -2.49
C ILE A 497 -1.58 17.32 -3.56
N GLY A 498 -1.15 18.54 -3.89
CA GLY A 498 -1.77 19.37 -4.93
C GLY A 498 -1.71 18.72 -6.31
N PHE A 499 -0.58 18.11 -6.67
CA PHE A 499 -0.42 17.37 -7.92
C PHE A 499 -1.31 16.13 -7.97
N ILE A 500 -1.35 15.32 -6.91
CA ILE A 500 -2.23 14.14 -6.83
C ILE A 500 -3.70 14.57 -6.93
N PHE A 501 -4.09 15.64 -6.24
CA PHE A 501 -5.44 16.19 -6.33
C PHE A 501 -5.76 16.69 -7.74
N ALA A 502 -4.86 17.44 -8.37
CA ALA A 502 -5.03 17.93 -9.73
C ALA A 502 -5.14 16.78 -10.74
N LEU A 503 -4.28 15.76 -10.63
CA LEU A 503 -4.33 14.56 -11.46
C LEU A 503 -5.65 13.80 -11.27
N HIS A 504 -6.10 13.63 -10.02
CA HIS A 504 -7.38 13.01 -9.72
C HIS A 504 -8.55 13.82 -10.30
N PHE A 505 -8.54 15.13 -10.12
CA PHE A 505 -9.57 16.04 -10.64
C PHE A 505 -9.63 15.98 -12.17
N VAL A 506 -8.48 16.10 -12.84
CA VAL A 506 -8.39 16.03 -14.30
C VAL A 506 -8.92 14.69 -14.81
N THR A 507 -8.48 13.58 -14.23
CA THR A 507 -8.83 12.23 -14.72
C THR A 507 -10.25 11.78 -14.38
N HIS A 508 -10.81 12.18 -13.24
CA HIS A 508 -12.11 11.69 -12.76
C HIS A 508 -13.25 12.69 -12.95
N TRP A 509 -12.95 13.96 -13.25
CA TRP A 509 -13.94 15.02 -13.45
C TRP A 509 -13.77 15.73 -14.80
N MET A 510 -12.58 16.26 -15.10
CA MET A 510 -12.38 17.07 -16.32
C MET A 510 -12.48 16.24 -17.61
N LEU A 511 -11.74 15.13 -17.71
CA LEU A 511 -11.76 14.26 -18.89
C LEU A 511 -13.14 13.62 -19.11
N PRO A 512 -13.83 13.05 -18.10
CA PRO A 512 -15.18 12.55 -18.28
C PRO A 512 -16.18 13.62 -18.73
N ALA A 513 -16.05 14.87 -18.27
CA ALA A 513 -16.94 15.96 -18.67
C ALA A 513 -16.90 16.29 -20.18
N LEU A 514 -15.84 15.90 -20.88
CA LEU A 514 -15.73 16.09 -22.34
C LEU A 514 -16.61 15.11 -23.13
N THR A 515 -17.04 14.01 -22.53
CA THR A 515 -17.85 12.98 -23.19
C THR A 515 -19.28 12.99 -22.67
N TRP A 516 -20.27 12.68 -23.51
CA TRP A 516 -21.67 12.58 -23.06
C TRP A 516 -21.85 11.54 -21.94
N ARG A 517 -21.29 10.33 -22.12
CA ARG A 517 -21.30 9.26 -21.11
C ARG A 517 -20.66 9.72 -19.80
N GLY A 518 -19.50 10.37 -19.87
CA GLY A 518 -18.80 10.86 -18.68
C GLY A 518 -19.54 12.00 -17.97
N ARG A 519 -20.29 12.85 -18.68
CA ARG A 519 -21.20 13.83 -18.05
C ARG A 519 -22.28 13.16 -17.22
N ARG A 520 -22.91 12.07 -17.71
CA ARG A 520 -23.91 11.32 -16.93
C ARG A 520 -23.27 10.57 -15.74
N GLN A 521 -22.05 10.07 -15.88
CA GLN A 521 -21.29 9.54 -14.75
C GLN A 521 -20.97 10.60 -13.69
N ILE A 522 -20.69 11.84 -14.09
CA ILE A 522 -20.52 12.96 -13.14
C ILE A 522 -21.83 13.24 -12.41
N VAL A 523 -22.97 13.25 -13.09
CA VAL A 523 -24.29 13.39 -12.44
C VAL A 523 -24.49 12.30 -11.38
N MET A 524 -24.19 11.04 -11.71
CA MET A 524 -24.21 9.94 -10.74
C MET A 524 -23.28 10.22 -9.55
N LYS A 525 -22.02 10.59 -9.78
CA LYS A 525 -21.05 10.90 -8.70
C LYS A 525 -21.52 12.04 -7.80
N VAL A 526 -22.04 13.12 -8.38
CA VAL A 526 -22.55 14.28 -7.65
C VAL A 526 -23.78 13.90 -6.82
N ARG A 527 -24.71 13.13 -7.39
CA ARG A 527 -25.88 12.62 -6.64
C ARG A 527 -25.45 11.69 -5.51
N ASN A 528 -24.53 10.77 -5.77
CA ASN A 528 -23.98 9.87 -4.76
C ASN A 528 -23.25 10.64 -3.64
N LEU A 529 -22.70 11.81 -3.91
CA LEU A 529 -22.09 12.66 -2.89
C LEU A 529 -23.16 13.41 -2.06
N LEU A 530 -24.12 14.03 -2.74
CA LEU A 530 -25.12 14.91 -2.12
C LEU A 530 -26.27 14.16 -1.43
N GLN A 531 -26.62 12.97 -1.90
CA GLN A 531 -27.71 12.16 -1.38
C GLN A 531 -27.19 11.06 -0.47
N ALA A 532 -27.41 11.22 0.83
CA ALA A 532 -26.94 10.27 1.84
C ALA A 532 -27.58 8.87 1.71
N SER A 533 -28.75 8.74 1.07
CA SER A 533 -29.38 7.46 0.73
C SER A 533 -28.51 6.62 -0.22
N LEU A 534 -27.70 7.26 -1.07
CA LEU A 534 -26.81 6.62 -2.05
C LEU A 534 -25.38 6.42 -1.53
N TRP A 535 -25.08 6.86 -0.31
CA TRP A 535 -23.74 6.71 0.26
C TRP A 535 -23.33 5.23 0.39
N PRO A 536 -22.02 4.93 0.31
CA PRO A 536 -21.53 3.58 0.51
C PRO A 536 -22.05 2.95 1.81
N THR A 537 -22.44 1.67 1.77
CA THR A 537 -23.00 0.94 2.92
C THR A 537 -22.12 1.02 4.16
N TRP A 538 -20.79 0.98 4.03
CA TRP A 538 -19.92 1.11 5.20
C TRP A 538 -20.05 2.48 5.89
N LEU A 539 -20.25 3.57 5.15
CA LEU A 539 -20.33 4.92 5.70
C LEU A 539 -21.66 5.14 6.43
N VAL A 540 -22.77 4.68 5.85
CA VAL A 540 -24.11 4.78 6.47
C VAL A 540 -24.21 3.92 7.72
N PHE A 541 -23.61 2.73 7.72
CA PHE A 541 -23.77 1.76 8.80
C PHE A 541 -22.68 1.83 9.88
N LEU A 542 -21.53 2.50 9.64
CA LEU A 542 -20.47 2.62 10.64
C LEU A 542 -20.95 3.31 11.92
N PRO A 543 -21.64 4.47 11.87
CA PRO A 543 -22.13 5.11 13.09
C PRO A 543 -23.26 4.28 13.75
N ILE A 544 -24.07 3.55 12.97
CA ILE A 544 -25.05 2.59 13.50
C ILE A 544 -24.35 1.51 14.32
N ARG A 545 -23.28 0.91 13.80
CA ARG A 545 -22.52 -0.15 14.48
C ARG A 545 -21.86 0.35 15.76
N ILE A 546 -21.25 1.54 15.72
CA ILE A 546 -20.68 2.20 16.92
C ILE A 546 -21.80 2.45 17.94
N GLY A 547 -22.95 2.91 17.49
CA GLY A 547 -24.11 3.15 18.33
C GLY A 547 -24.66 1.88 18.99
N ILE A 548 -24.79 0.77 18.25
CA ILE A 548 -25.20 -0.53 18.80
C ILE A 548 -24.22 -0.96 19.90
N LEU A 549 -22.90 -0.84 19.64
CA LEU A 549 -21.88 -1.15 20.63
C LEU A 549 -21.99 -0.27 21.88
N ALA A 550 -22.18 1.04 21.71
CA ALA A 550 -22.34 1.99 22.81
C ALA A 550 -23.58 1.66 23.66
N LEU A 551 -24.72 1.32 23.05
CA LEU A 551 -25.92 0.89 23.76
C LEU A 551 -25.71 -0.45 24.49
N CYS A 552 -25.02 -1.41 23.87
CA CYS A 552 -24.69 -2.68 24.53
C CYS A 552 -23.76 -2.47 25.74
N LEU A 553 -22.79 -1.56 25.63
CA LEU A 553 -21.90 -1.17 26.73
C LEU A 553 -22.67 -0.44 27.84
N TRP A 554 -23.59 0.47 27.48
CA TRP A 554 -24.47 1.16 28.44
C TRP A 554 -25.28 0.17 29.28
N HIS A 555 -25.83 -0.86 28.63
CA HIS A 555 -26.54 -1.95 29.32
C HIS A 555 -25.61 -2.98 29.98
N ARG A 556 -24.28 -2.79 29.91
CA ARG A 556 -23.24 -3.69 30.46
C ARG A 556 -23.35 -5.13 29.94
N ARG A 557 -23.81 -5.31 28.70
CA ARG A 557 -24.05 -6.61 28.05
C ARG A 557 -23.68 -6.52 26.57
N LEU A 558 -22.49 -7.01 26.20
CA LEU A 558 -21.94 -6.88 24.84
C LEU A 558 -22.79 -7.54 23.73
N THR A 559 -23.55 -8.58 24.06
CA THR A 559 -24.41 -9.31 23.11
C THR A 559 -25.91 -9.08 23.37
N ALA A 560 -26.29 -7.98 24.02
CA ALA A 560 -27.69 -7.69 24.37
C ALA A 560 -28.65 -7.82 23.18
N PHE A 561 -28.27 -7.31 22.01
CA PHE A 561 -29.08 -7.40 20.80
C PHE A 561 -29.43 -8.85 20.40
N ALA A 562 -28.52 -9.81 20.58
CA ALA A 562 -28.72 -11.20 20.18
C ALA A 562 -29.79 -11.90 21.06
N SER A 563 -30.08 -11.35 22.24
CA SER A 563 -31.12 -11.83 23.15
C SER A 563 -32.46 -11.10 22.99
N ALA A 564 -32.58 -10.20 22.00
CA ALA A 564 -33.83 -9.46 21.75
C ALA A 564 -35.01 -10.37 21.44
N ASN A 565 -34.77 -11.49 20.73
CA ASN A 565 -35.78 -12.48 20.38
C ASN A 565 -35.40 -13.85 20.94
N PRO A 566 -35.80 -14.20 22.18
CA PRO A 566 -35.48 -15.49 22.77
C PRO A 566 -35.95 -16.63 21.89
N SER A 567 -35.06 -17.60 21.64
CA SER A 567 -35.33 -18.81 20.84
C SER A 567 -35.64 -18.59 19.36
N PHE A 568 -35.50 -17.35 18.84
CA PHE A 568 -35.64 -17.05 17.41
C PHE A 568 -34.28 -17.14 16.72
N GLY A 569 -34.09 -18.16 15.86
CA GLY A 569 -32.76 -18.47 15.33
C GLY A 569 -31.78 -18.91 16.43
N ARG A 570 -30.47 -18.94 16.11
CA ARG A 570 -29.42 -19.24 17.10
C ARG A 570 -28.94 -17.98 17.81
N ILE A 571 -28.99 -16.84 17.13
CA ILE A 571 -28.46 -15.55 17.62
C ILE A 571 -29.50 -14.42 17.57
N GLY A 572 -30.78 -14.76 17.78
CA GLY A 572 -31.88 -13.80 17.81
C GLY A 572 -32.35 -13.33 16.43
N GLY A 573 -31.95 -14.03 15.36
CA GLY A 573 -32.16 -13.66 13.97
C GLY A 573 -31.22 -12.56 13.50
N PHE A 574 -30.01 -12.46 14.06
CA PHE A 574 -28.94 -11.59 13.57
C PHE A 574 -28.36 -12.10 12.25
N THR A 575 -27.63 -11.24 11.54
CA THR A 575 -26.92 -11.62 10.31
C THR A 575 -25.98 -12.82 10.55
N GLY A 576 -26.24 -13.93 9.86
CA GLY A 576 -25.52 -15.20 10.03
C GLY A 576 -26.40 -16.37 10.48
N ASP A 577 -27.62 -16.10 10.98
CA ASP A 577 -28.62 -17.14 11.20
C ASP A 577 -29.13 -17.72 9.88
N ALA A 578 -29.44 -19.03 9.89
CA ALA A 578 -29.97 -19.73 8.73
C ALA A 578 -31.41 -19.27 8.44
N LYS A 579 -31.69 -18.87 7.20
CA LYS A 579 -32.98 -18.30 6.79
C LYS A 579 -34.15 -19.25 7.04
N SER A 580 -33.97 -20.56 6.83
CA SER A 580 -35.04 -21.53 7.09
C SER A 580 -35.42 -21.61 8.57
N LEU A 581 -34.46 -21.44 9.49
CA LEU A 581 -34.73 -21.45 10.94
C LEU A 581 -35.61 -20.27 11.37
N LEU A 582 -35.54 -19.14 10.66
CA LEU A 582 -36.32 -17.94 10.97
C LEU A 582 -37.77 -18.05 10.48
N LEU A 583 -38.00 -18.74 9.36
CA LEU A 583 -39.33 -18.92 8.77
C LEU A 583 -40.06 -20.17 9.26
N ARG A 584 -39.33 -21.24 9.64
CA ARG A 584 -39.90 -22.52 10.09
C ARG A 584 -40.99 -22.37 11.17
N PRO A 585 -40.87 -21.49 12.19
CA PRO A 585 -41.92 -21.32 13.20
C PRO A 585 -43.27 -20.85 12.63
N PHE A 586 -43.27 -20.21 11.45
CA PHE A 586 -44.45 -19.62 10.83
C PHE A 586 -45.04 -20.48 9.70
N GLN A 587 -44.39 -21.59 9.30
CA GLN A 587 -44.84 -22.43 8.16
C GLN A 587 -46.25 -23.03 8.31
N ARG A 588 -46.83 -23.04 9.53
CA ARG A 588 -48.23 -23.46 9.77
C ARG A 588 -49.27 -22.39 9.45
N ASP A 589 -48.85 -21.15 9.22
CA ASP A 589 -49.74 -20.06 8.82
C ASP A 589 -49.78 -19.99 7.28
N SER A 590 -50.97 -19.90 6.70
CA SER A 590 -51.14 -19.81 5.25
C SER A 590 -50.52 -18.55 4.64
N ARG A 591 -50.24 -17.54 5.46
CA ARG A 591 -49.53 -16.32 5.07
C ARG A 591 -48.01 -16.48 5.06
N CYS A 592 -47.46 -17.66 5.34
CA CYS A 592 -46.02 -17.91 5.25
C CYS A 592 -45.67 -18.57 3.91
N CYS A 593 -44.65 -18.06 3.22
CA CYS A 593 -44.18 -18.65 1.97
C CYS A 593 -43.68 -20.08 2.21
N PRO A 594 -44.17 -21.08 1.44
CA PRO A 594 -43.67 -22.44 1.52
C PRO A 594 -42.17 -22.48 1.22
N LEU A 595 -41.43 -23.21 2.06
CA LEU A 595 -40.00 -23.43 1.88
C LEU A 595 -39.61 -24.89 2.10
N LEU A 596 -38.50 -25.28 1.47
CA LEU A 596 -37.79 -26.54 1.72
C LEU A 596 -36.32 -26.22 1.96
N ALA A 597 -35.80 -26.59 3.13
CA ALA A 597 -34.38 -26.47 3.46
C ALA A 597 -33.68 -27.79 3.14
N LEU A 598 -32.53 -27.73 2.46
CA LEU A 598 -31.76 -28.90 2.03
C LEU A 598 -30.33 -28.82 2.57
N SER A 599 -29.88 -29.90 3.20
CA SER A 599 -28.57 -29.98 3.85
C SER A 599 -27.53 -30.58 2.92
N MET A 600 -26.29 -30.10 3.01
CA MET A 600 -25.15 -30.74 2.34
C MET A 600 -24.75 -32.07 3.00
N GLU A 601 -25.29 -32.38 4.18
CA GLU A 601 -25.13 -33.70 4.83
C GLU A 601 -25.89 -34.81 4.09
N ASP A 602 -26.97 -34.45 3.38
CA ASP A 602 -27.77 -35.40 2.60
C ASP A 602 -27.06 -35.79 1.29
N SER A 603 -27.42 -36.92 0.69
CA SER A 603 -26.90 -37.27 -0.64
C SER A 603 -27.47 -36.35 -1.73
N VAL A 604 -26.76 -36.21 -2.86
CA VAL A 604 -27.27 -35.43 -4.01
C VAL A 604 -28.60 -36.01 -4.51
N GLU A 605 -28.74 -37.33 -4.51
CA GLU A 605 -29.96 -38.02 -4.95
C GLU A 605 -31.16 -37.72 -4.03
N GLU A 606 -30.97 -37.73 -2.71
CA GLU A 606 -32.00 -37.35 -1.75
C GLU A 606 -32.42 -35.88 -1.91
N ARG A 607 -31.44 -34.97 -2.01
CA ARG A 607 -31.74 -33.54 -2.25
C ARG A 607 -32.52 -33.33 -3.53
N LEU A 608 -32.16 -34.00 -4.62
CA LEU A 608 -32.88 -33.91 -5.88
C LEU A 608 -34.29 -34.47 -5.78
N LYS A 609 -34.49 -35.60 -5.09
CA LYS A 609 -35.79 -36.20 -4.87
C LYS A 609 -36.72 -35.25 -4.11
N GLU A 610 -36.24 -34.66 -3.02
CA GLU A 610 -37.02 -33.69 -2.24
C GLU A 610 -37.28 -32.39 -3.01
N ALA A 611 -36.27 -31.88 -3.72
CA ALA A 611 -36.40 -30.69 -4.56
C ALA A 611 -37.44 -30.88 -5.68
N ARG A 612 -37.45 -32.04 -6.35
CA ARG A 612 -38.46 -32.37 -7.38
C ARG A 612 -39.85 -32.50 -6.75
N ALA A 613 -39.98 -33.15 -5.59
CA ALA A 613 -41.26 -33.24 -4.89
C ALA A 613 -41.80 -31.85 -4.53
N PHE A 614 -40.94 -30.94 -4.07
CA PHE A 614 -41.30 -29.56 -3.80
C PHE A 614 -41.71 -28.80 -5.07
N ALA A 615 -40.99 -28.99 -6.18
CA ALA A 615 -41.33 -28.40 -7.48
C ALA A 615 -42.68 -28.90 -8.01
N ILE A 616 -42.99 -30.19 -7.85
CA ILE A 616 -44.30 -30.76 -8.23
C ILE A 616 -45.43 -30.12 -7.42
N CYS A 617 -45.22 -29.90 -6.11
CA CYS A 617 -46.23 -29.32 -5.23
C CYS A 617 -46.46 -27.81 -5.46
N HIS A 618 -45.44 -27.06 -5.90
CA HIS A 618 -45.49 -25.59 -5.92
C HIS A 618 -45.35 -24.96 -7.30
N GLY A 619 -44.93 -25.72 -8.30
CA GLY A 619 -44.70 -25.25 -9.68
C GLY A 619 -43.45 -24.40 -9.84
N TYR A 620 -43.06 -24.18 -11.11
CA TYR A 620 -42.03 -23.22 -11.48
C TYR A 620 -42.64 -21.84 -11.79
N PRO A 621 -41.89 -20.74 -11.63
CA PRO A 621 -40.50 -20.70 -11.16
C PRO A 621 -40.34 -20.86 -9.63
N LEU A 622 -39.24 -21.49 -9.23
CA LEU A 622 -38.80 -21.60 -7.83
C LEU A 622 -37.66 -20.62 -7.54
N VAL A 623 -37.46 -20.32 -6.25
CA VAL A 623 -36.38 -19.45 -5.79
C VAL A 623 -35.37 -20.28 -4.99
N PHE A 624 -34.13 -20.32 -5.48
CA PHE A 624 -32.98 -20.91 -4.77
C PHE A 624 -32.29 -19.83 -3.95
N LYS A 625 -32.01 -20.12 -2.66
CA LYS A 625 -31.28 -19.20 -1.77
C LYS A 625 -30.29 -19.97 -0.89
N PRO A 626 -29.07 -19.47 -0.69
CA PRO A 626 -28.20 -19.96 0.37
C PRO A 626 -28.83 -19.75 1.76
N GLU A 627 -28.62 -20.70 2.67
CA GLU A 627 -29.13 -20.63 4.04
C GLU A 627 -28.60 -19.42 4.80
N VAL A 628 -27.32 -19.06 4.58
CA VAL A 628 -26.69 -17.89 5.19
C VAL A 628 -26.35 -16.87 4.11
N GLY A 629 -26.85 -15.64 4.22
CA GLY A 629 -26.48 -14.58 3.28
C GLY A 629 -27.34 -13.33 3.48
N ALA A 630 -26.80 -12.17 3.14
CA ALA A 630 -27.46 -10.87 3.23
C ALA A 630 -27.82 -10.32 1.84
N ASP A 631 -28.77 -9.39 1.80
CA ASP A 631 -29.11 -8.54 0.64
C ASP A 631 -29.40 -9.28 -0.69
N GLY A 632 -29.78 -10.55 -0.64
CA GLY A 632 -30.09 -11.38 -1.80
C GLY A 632 -28.89 -12.09 -2.42
N ALA A 633 -27.70 -12.02 -1.81
CA ALA A 633 -26.49 -12.70 -2.29
C ALA A 633 -26.73 -14.20 -2.53
N GLY A 634 -26.35 -14.68 -3.71
CA GLY A 634 -26.50 -16.08 -4.12
C GLY A 634 -27.93 -16.53 -4.49
N MET A 635 -28.92 -15.64 -4.45
CA MET A 635 -30.29 -15.95 -4.88
C MET A 635 -30.35 -16.26 -6.38
N ARG A 636 -31.18 -17.23 -6.79
CA ARG A 636 -31.45 -17.54 -8.21
C ARG A 636 -32.91 -17.91 -8.43
N TYR A 637 -33.44 -17.60 -9.61
CA TYR A 637 -34.72 -18.11 -10.09
C TYR A 637 -34.50 -19.36 -10.93
N LEU A 638 -35.25 -20.42 -10.65
CA LEU A 638 -35.25 -21.67 -11.38
C LEU A 638 -36.56 -21.76 -12.14
N ARG A 639 -36.50 -21.77 -13.47
CA ARG A 639 -37.66 -21.74 -14.37
C ARG A 639 -38.07 -23.14 -14.85
N ASP A 640 -37.16 -24.10 -14.79
CA ASP A 640 -37.38 -25.47 -15.24
C ASP A 640 -36.61 -26.49 -14.39
N GLU A 641 -36.88 -27.77 -14.66
CA GLU A 641 -36.27 -28.90 -13.97
C GLU A 641 -34.77 -29.04 -14.27
N ALA A 642 -34.31 -28.71 -15.47
CA ALA A 642 -32.89 -28.78 -15.83
C ALA A 642 -32.05 -27.75 -15.03
N GLN A 643 -32.61 -26.57 -14.77
CA GLN A 643 -32.01 -25.56 -13.90
C GLN A 643 -32.01 -26.01 -12.44
N LEU A 644 -33.11 -26.63 -11.96
CA LEU A 644 -33.18 -27.20 -10.61
C LEU A 644 -32.10 -28.27 -10.40
N GLU A 645 -32.00 -29.25 -11.30
CA GLU A 645 -31.02 -30.34 -11.20
C GLU A 645 -29.58 -29.83 -11.18
N ARG A 646 -29.24 -28.94 -12.12
CA ARG A 646 -27.91 -28.34 -12.21
C ARG A 646 -27.54 -27.60 -10.92
N ARG A 647 -28.48 -26.83 -10.36
CA ARG A 647 -28.21 -26.01 -9.17
C ARG A 647 -28.18 -26.82 -7.88
N VAL A 648 -29.08 -27.77 -7.70
CA VAL A 648 -29.09 -28.66 -6.53
C VAL A 648 -27.84 -29.55 -6.51
N SER A 649 -27.44 -30.09 -7.68
CA SER A 649 -26.24 -30.94 -7.78
C SER A 649 -24.94 -30.15 -7.64
N GLY A 650 -24.92 -28.91 -8.14
CA GLY A 650 -23.78 -28.00 -8.06
C GLY A 650 -23.67 -27.18 -6.78
N ALA A 651 -24.59 -27.36 -5.83
CA ALA A 651 -24.59 -26.65 -4.55
C ALA A 651 -23.33 -27.02 -3.74
N LYS A 652 -22.74 -26.02 -3.07
CA LYS A 652 -21.50 -26.18 -2.28
C LYS A 652 -21.72 -25.99 -0.78
N GLU A 653 -22.95 -25.68 -0.39
CA GLU A 653 -23.35 -25.30 0.94
C GLU A 653 -24.86 -25.46 1.10
N ASP A 654 -25.34 -25.48 2.34
CA ASP A 654 -26.75 -25.62 2.65
C ASP A 654 -27.56 -24.48 2.03
N PHE A 655 -28.73 -24.83 1.50
CA PHE A 655 -29.58 -23.91 0.75
C PHE A 655 -31.04 -24.24 0.98
N LEU A 656 -31.90 -23.32 0.56
CA LEU A 656 -33.34 -23.51 0.59
C LEU A 656 -33.95 -23.22 -0.78
N LEU A 657 -35.06 -23.90 -1.03
CA LEU A 657 -35.98 -23.65 -2.13
C LEU A 657 -37.23 -22.97 -1.56
N GLN A 658 -37.74 -21.97 -2.27
CA GLN A 658 -38.95 -21.25 -1.94
C GLN A 658 -39.85 -21.14 -3.17
N LYS A 659 -41.16 -21.17 -2.95
CA LYS A 659 -42.13 -20.83 -3.99
C LYS A 659 -41.95 -19.35 -4.37
N LYS A 660 -41.86 -19.03 -5.67
CA LYS A 660 -41.92 -17.62 -6.11
C LYS A 660 -43.32 -17.07 -5.85
N ILE A 661 -43.39 -15.96 -5.12
CA ILE A 661 -44.63 -15.22 -4.88
C ILE A 661 -44.57 -13.94 -5.69
N ASP A 662 -45.51 -13.80 -6.64
CA ASP A 662 -45.65 -12.60 -7.46
C ASP A 662 -46.40 -11.49 -6.72
N GLY A 663 -46.38 -10.28 -7.29
CA GLY A 663 -47.00 -9.09 -6.72
C GLY A 663 -45.99 -8.10 -6.15
N LEU A 664 -46.51 -7.04 -5.53
CA LEU A 664 -45.75 -5.95 -4.93
C LEU A 664 -44.99 -6.44 -3.68
N GLU A 665 -43.74 -6.00 -3.52
CA GLU A 665 -42.90 -6.35 -2.37
C GLU A 665 -42.89 -5.22 -1.33
N PHE A 666 -43.04 -5.60 -0.06
CA PHE A 666 -43.05 -4.69 1.07
C PHE A 666 -42.10 -5.20 2.17
N GLU A 667 -41.49 -4.28 2.90
CA GLU A 667 -40.77 -4.55 4.13
C GLU A 667 -41.55 -3.93 5.30
N VAL A 668 -41.81 -4.71 6.35
CA VAL A 668 -42.50 -4.27 7.56
C VAL A 668 -41.63 -4.52 8.77
N VAL A 669 -41.38 -3.47 9.55
CA VAL A 669 -40.70 -3.58 10.85
C VAL A 669 -41.75 -3.60 11.95
N TRP A 670 -41.72 -4.64 12.78
CA TRP A 670 -42.66 -4.84 13.88
C TRP A 670 -41.92 -4.98 15.20
N HIS A 671 -42.53 -4.46 16.28
CA HIS A 671 -41.98 -4.50 17.62
C HIS A 671 -43.06 -4.72 18.69
N ARG A 672 -42.68 -5.41 19.76
CA ARG A 672 -43.46 -5.60 20.99
C ARG A 672 -42.54 -5.54 22.20
N ASN A 673 -42.93 -4.76 23.22
CA ASN A 673 -42.16 -4.70 24.45
C ASN A 673 -42.22 -6.05 25.19
N PRO A 674 -41.10 -6.59 25.69
CA PRO A 674 -41.12 -7.80 26.50
C PRO A 674 -42.06 -7.69 27.70
N GLY A 675 -42.84 -8.75 27.95
CA GLY A 675 -43.81 -8.80 29.04
C GLY A 675 -45.09 -7.98 28.82
N LYS A 676 -45.25 -7.32 27.66
CA LYS A 676 -46.45 -6.57 27.29
C LYS A 676 -47.09 -7.15 26.02
N ASP A 677 -48.39 -6.95 25.86
CA ASP A 677 -49.12 -7.37 24.66
C ASP A 677 -49.33 -6.23 23.64
N ASP A 678 -48.36 -5.33 23.53
CA ASP A 678 -48.43 -4.05 22.81
C ASP A 678 -47.77 -4.05 21.42
N GLY A 679 -47.85 -5.19 20.72
CA GLY A 679 -47.25 -5.37 19.40
C GLY A 679 -47.78 -4.36 18.37
N ARG A 680 -46.87 -3.74 17.61
CA ARG A 680 -47.20 -2.74 16.59
C ARG A 680 -46.21 -2.71 15.43
N VAL A 681 -46.72 -2.34 14.27
CA VAL A 681 -45.91 -1.99 13.10
C VAL A 681 -45.25 -0.63 13.33
N MET A 682 -43.93 -0.58 13.19
CA MET A 682 -43.13 0.64 13.30
C MET A 682 -42.99 1.35 11.96
N VAL A 683 -42.71 0.59 10.89
CA VAL A 683 -42.36 1.12 9.57
C VAL A 683 -42.88 0.18 8.49
N VAL A 684 -43.35 0.76 7.38
CA VAL A 684 -43.71 0.06 6.14
C VAL A 684 -42.93 0.69 4.99
N VAL A 685 -42.17 -0.12 4.26
CA VAL A 685 -41.41 0.30 3.08
C VAL A 685 -41.89 -0.52 1.89
N GLN A 686 -42.18 0.12 0.76
CA GLN A 686 -42.44 -0.56 -0.50
C GLN A 686 -41.15 -0.64 -1.30
N LYS A 687 -40.85 -1.84 -1.81
CA LYS A 687 -39.72 -2.10 -2.69
C LYS A 687 -40.21 -2.03 -4.13
N GLN A 688 -39.78 -1.00 -4.84
CA GLN A 688 -40.20 -0.70 -6.20
C GLN A 688 -39.12 -1.10 -7.21
N ASP A 689 -39.55 -1.73 -8.29
CA ASP A 689 -38.68 -2.04 -9.42
C ASP A 689 -38.27 -0.76 -10.14
N VAL A 690 -37.04 -0.73 -10.63
CA VAL A 690 -36.53 0.33 -11.50
C VAL A 690 -36.63 -0.16 -12.92
N VAL A 691 -37.37 0.56 -13.74
CA VAL A 691 -37.67 0.17 -15.12
C VAL A 691 -37.24 1.25 -16.09
N VAL A 692 -36.77 0.82 -17.26
CA VAL A 692 -36.58 1.70 -18.43
C VAL A 692 -37.53 1.26 -19.54
N MET A 693 -38.01 2.24 -20.29
CA MET A 693 -38.89 2.03 -21.44
C MET A 693 -38.04 2.05 -22.71
N GLY A 694 -38.18 1.05 -23.57
CA GLY A 694 -37.59 1.10 -24.90
C GLY A 694 -38.21 2.19 -25.76
N ASP A 695 -37.36 2.87 -26.53
CA ASP A 695 -37.75 3.86 -27.54
C ASP A 695 -37.59 3.32 -28.98
N GLY A 696 -37.01 2.12 -29.14
CA GLY A 696 -36.74 1.50 -30.44
C GLY A 696 -35.48 2.00 -31.15
N GLU A 697 -34.74 2.95 -30.55
CA GLU A 697 -33.56 3.57 -31.16
C GLU A 697 -32.30 3.38 -30.31
N GLN A 698 -32.42 3.49 -28.98
CA GLN A 698 -31.30 3.48 -28.05
C GLN A 698 -31.02 2.10 -27.49
N THR A 699 -29.76 1.85 -27.19
CA THR A 699 -29.31 0.65 -26.48
C THR A 699 -29.72 0.67 -25.00
N LEU A 700 -29.79 -0.49 -24.37
CA LEU A 700 -30.07 -0.61 -22.94
C LEU A 700 -29.09 0.22 -22.09
N GLU A 701 -27.80 0.25 -22.44
CA GLU A 701 -26.82 1.10 -21.75
C GLU A 701 -27.18 2.60 -21.85
N GLU A 702 -27.56 3.08 -23.03
CA GLU A 702 -27.93 4.48 -23.23
C GLU A 702 -29.19 4.86 -22.45
N LEU A 703 -30.20 3.99 -22.47
CA LEU A 703 -31.45 4.16 -21.71
C LEU A 703 -31.19 4.23 -20.19
N ILE A 704 -30.28 3.40 -19.66
CA ILE A 704 -29.88 3.45 -18.24
C ILE A 704 -29.22 4.79 -17.90
N TRP A 705 -28.35 5.31 -18.76
CA TRP A 705 -27.68 6.58 -18.51
C TRP A 705 -28.61 7.78 -18.66
N LEU A 706 -29.59 7.71 -19.57
CA LEU A 706 -30.57 8.77 -19.82
C LEU A 706 -31.65 8.85 -18.75
N ASP A 707 -32.06 7.71 -18.20
CA ASP A 707 -33.10 7.68 -17.18
C ASP A 707 -32.68 8.43 -15.89
N GLU A 708 -33.56 9.28 -15.41
CA GLU A 708 -33.30 10.16 -14.28
C GLU A 708 -33.26 9.42 -12.94
N VAL A 709 -33.75 8.19 -12.87
CA VAL A 709 -33.71 7.35 -11.67
C VAL A 709 -32.55 6.36 -11.76
N ALA A 710 -32.41 5.68 -12.90
CA ALA A 710 -31.40 4.65 -13.11
C ALA A 710 -29.97 5.22 -13.08
N VAL A 711 -29.76 6.46 -13.57
CA VAL A 711 -28.44 7.11 -13.58
C VAL A 711 -27.75 7.12 -12.22
N SER A 712 -28.52 7.26 -11.13
CA SER A 712 -27.97 7.30 -9.75
C SER A 712 -27.25 6.00 -9.37
N ARG A 713 -27.59 4.88 -10.03
CA ARG A 713 -26.96 3.57 -9.82
C ARG A 713 -26.57 2.92 -11.15
N GLY A 714 -26.24 3.74 -12.15
CA GLY A 714 -25.98 3.29 -13.52
C GLY A 714 -24.94 2.16 -13.58
N GLU A 715 -23.81 2.30 -12.87
CA GLU A 715 -22.77 1.26 -12.83
C GLU A 715 -23.29 -0.09 -12.34
N LEU A 716 -24.18 -0.12 -11.34
CA LEU A 716 -24.76 -1.37 -10.85
C LEU A 716 -25.64 -2.02 -11.93
N TYR A 717 -26.51 -1.24 -12.59
CA TYR A 717 -27.38 -1.79 -13.63
C TYR A 717 -26.59 -2.27 -14.85
N LEU A 718 -25.49 -1.58 -15.20
CA LEU A 718 -24.59 -2.06 -16.25
C LEU A 718 -23.98 -3.42 -15.88
N GLU A 719 -23.55 -3.60 -14.63
CA GLU A 719 -23.03 -4.89 -14.15
C GLU A 719 -24.12 -5.98 -14.14
N CYS A 720 -25.36 -5.64 -13.81
CA CYS A 720 -26.48 -6.58 -13.82
C CYS A 720 -26.85 -7.05 -15.25
N HIS A 721 -26.65 -6.19 -16.27
CA HIS A 721 -27.10 -6.41 -17.65
C HIS A 721 -25.96 -6.53 -18.67
N ASP A 722 -24.73 -6.83 -18.24
CA ASP A 722 -23.49 -6.81 -19.06
C ASP A 722 -23.60 -7.52 -20.43
N ARG A 723 -24.43 -8.56 -20.53
CA ARG A 723 -24.64 -9.32 -21.77
C ARG A 723 -25.58 -8.67 -22.79
N GLU A 724 -26.47 -7.79 -22.33
CA GLU A 724 -27.54 -7.19 -23.15
C GLU A 724 -27.38 -5.68 -23.34
N LEU A 725 -26.30 -5.07 -22.82
CA LEU A 725 -26.09 -3.62 -22.86
C LEU A 725 -26.20 -2.98 -24.25
N ASN A 726 -25.77 -3.71 -25.30
CA ASN A 726 -25.78 -3.23 -26.68
C ASN A 726 -27.11 -3.54 -27.42
N ARG A 727 -28.08 -4.18 -26.76
CA ARG A 727 -29.39 -4.49 -27.35
C ARG A 727 -30.23 -3.22 -27.40
N VAL A 728 -30.75 -2.90 -28.59
CA VAL A 728 -31.77 -1.84 -28.76
C VAL A 728 -33.11 -2.39 -28.26
N ILE A 729 -33.74 -1.68 -27.33
CA ILE A 729 -35.00 -2.12 -26.72
C ILE A 729 -36.17 -1.60 -27.55
N PRO A 730 -37.06 -2.47 -28.08
CA PRO A 730 -38.23 -2.08 -28.86
C PRO A 730 -39.10 -1.03 -28.17
N ALA A 731 -39.69 -0.14 -28.97
CA ALA A 731 -40.55 0.92 -28.47
C ALA A 731 -41.71 0.37 -27.60
N GLY A 732 -41.80 0.85 -26.36
CA GLY A 732 -42.83 0.44 -25.40
C GLY A 732 -42.54 -0.84 -24.61
N GLU A 733 -41.46 -1.57 -24.92
CA GLU A 733 -41.01 -2.71 -24.10
C GLU A 733 -40.47 -2.20 -22.75
N LYS A 734 -40.88 -2.86 -21.67
CA LYS A 734 -40.45 -2.56 -20.30
C LYS A 734 -39.32 -3.48 -19.89
N VAL A 735 -38.18 -2.90 -19.52
CA VAL A 735 -37.04 -3.67 -18.99
C VAL A 735 -36.87 -3.33 -17.52
N VAL A 736 -36.97 -4.35 -16.67
CA VAL A 736 -36.69 -4.24 -15.23
C VAL A 736 -35.19 -4.32 -15.01
N LEU A 737 -34.61 -3.27 -14.42
CA LEU A 737 -33.17 -3.16 -14.25
C LEU A 737 -32.66 -3.89 -13.00
N ASN A 738 -33.46 -3.93 -11.92
CA ASN A 738 -33.08 -4.59 -10.67
C ASN A 738 -33.32 -6.11 -10.74
N LEU A 739 -32.40 -6.89 -10.14
CA LEU A 739 -32.47 -8.36 -10.17
C LEU A 739 -33.42 -8.94 -9.11
N SER A 740 -33.63 -8.22 -8.01
CA SER A 740 -34.63 -8.55 -6.99
C SER A 740 -35.12 -7.28 -6.28
N GLY A 741 -36.10 -7.42 -5.37
CA GLY A 741 -36.59 -6.31 -4.54
C GLY A 741 -35.62 -5.83 -3.45
N SER A 742 -34.39 -6.38 -3.40
CA SER A 742 -33.34 -5.90 -2.49
C SER A 742 -32.77 -4.57 -2.97
N TYR A 743 -32.57 -3.63 -2.04
CA TYR A 743 -31.82 -2.41 -2.34
C TYR A 743 -30.45 -2.74 -2.91
N GLY A 744 -29.75 -3.77 -2.40
CA GLY A 744 -28.44 -4.18 -2.91
C GLY A 744 -28.43 -4.49 -4.42
N HIS A 745 -29.56 -4.95 -4.97
CA HIS A 745 -29.71 -5.32 -6.38
C HIS A 745 -30.39 -4.26 -7.25
N GLY A 746 -30.54 -3.03 -6.74
CA GLY A 746 -31.04 -1.91 -7.54
C GLY A 746 -32.47 -1.47 -7.20
N ALA A 747 -33.23 -2.21 -6.38
CA ALA A 747 -34.60 -1.80 -6.05
C ALA A 747 -34.63 -0.47 -5.29
N ARG A 748 -35.71 0.30 -5.48
CA ARG A 748 -35.97 1.53 -4.73
C ARG A 748 -36.79 1.21 -3.50
N CYS A 749 -36.42 1.82 -2.37
CA CYS A 749 -37.09 1.61 -1.09
C CYS A 749 -37.82 2.91 -0.72
N VAL A 750 -39.14 2.88 -0.69
CA VAL A 750 -39.98 4.06 -0.43
C VAL A 750 -40.82 3.84 0.81
N HIS A 751 -40.78 4.76 1.77
CA HIS A 751 -41.60 4.70 2.97
C HIS A 751 -43.08 4.94 2.63
N ARG A 752 -43.93 3.99 3.00
CA ARG A 752 -45.36 3.99 2.69
C ARG A 752 -46.21 3.88 3.96
N HIS A 753 -46.09 4.90 4.82
CA HIS A 753 -46.86 4.97 6.06
C HIS A 753 -48.37 5.01 5.83
N ASP A 754 -48.80 5.53 4.68
CA ASP A 754 -50.18 5.56 4.21
C ASP A 754 -50.78 4.16 4.03
N LEU A 755 -49.96 3.13 3.86
CA LEU A 755 -50.39 1.73 3.77
C LEU A 755 -50.55 1.04 5.14
N ASN A 756 -50.20 1.71 6.24
CA ASN A 756 -50.32 1.18 7.60
C ASN A 756 -51.73 1.34 8.19
N THR A 757 -52.68 0.58 7.67
CA THR A 757 -54.05 0.54 8.18
C THR A 757 -54.18 -0.29 9.46
N PRO A 758 -55.23 -0.08 10.26
CA PRO A 758 -55.52 -0.91 11.44
C PRO A 758 -55.61 -2.41 11.11
N GLU A 759 -56.23 -2.76 9.98
CA GLU A 759 -56.41 -4.14 9.52
C GLU A 759 -55.06 -4.80 9.18
N MET A 760 -54.20 -4.11 8.43
CA MET A 760 -52.86 -4.62 8.11
C MET A 760 -52.02 -4.76 9.38
N SER A 761 -52.01 -3.75 10.25
CA SER A 761 -51.24 -3.77 11.50
C SER A 761 -51.71 -4.89 12.44
N ALA A 762 -53.02 -5.15 12.52
CA ALA A 762 -53.59 -6.25 13.27
C ALA A 762 -53.20 -7.61 12.67
N ALA A 763 -53.35 -7.78 11.34
CA ALA A 763 -52.97 -9.00 10.64
C ALA A 763 -51.49 -9.34 10.85
N MET A 764 -50.62 -8.32 10.75
CA MET A 764 -49.19 -8.42 10.99
C MET A 764 -48.86 -8.78 12.43
N THR A 765 -49.52 -8.13 13.39
CA THR A 765 -49.32 -8.41 14.82
C THR A 765 -49.76 -9.82 15.18
N THR A 766 -50.88 -10.30 14.63
CA THR A 766 -51.32 -11.70 14.81
C THR A 766 -50.33 -12.68 14.20
N PHE A 767 -49.76 -12.38 13.02
CA PHE A 767 -48.71 -13.20 12.41
C PHE A 767 -47.45 -13.26 13.29
N ALA A 768 -46.93 -12.11 13.72
CA ALA A 768 -45.72 -11.99 14.52
C ALA A 768 -45.86 -12.64 15.92
N LYS A 769 -46.99 -12.42 16.60
CA LYS A 769 -47.28 -12.99 17.94
C LYS A 769 -47.36 -14.52 17.95
N ARG A 770 -47.47 -15.17 16.79
CA ARG A 770 -47.49 -16.63 16.68
C ARG A 770 -46.19 -17.28 17.15
N PHE A 771 -45.09 -16.53 17.17
CA PHE A 771 -43.86 -16.91 17.86
C PHE A 771 -43.77 -16.21 19.23
N PRO A 772 -43.99 -16.92 20.36
CA PRO A 772 -44.09 -16.31 21.69
C PRO A 772 -42.87 -15.49 22.13
N GLY A 773 -41.68 -15.80 21.61
CA GLY A 773 -40.42 -15.11 21.90
C GLY A 773 -40.00 -14.01 20.91
N LEU A 774 -40.87 -13.60 19.97
CA LEU A 774 -40.54 -12.53 19.04
C LEU A 774 -40.90 -11.16 19.65
N HIS A 775 -39.91 -10.27 19.75
CA HIS A 775 -40.07 -8.90 20.27
C HIS A 775 -39.71 -7.85 19.22
N PHE A 776 -38.84 -8.19 18.27
CA PHE A 776 -38.45 -7.33 17.16
C PHE A 776 -38.30 -8.17 15.90
N GLY A 777 -38.93 -7.77 14.79
CA GLY A 777 -38.79 -8.47 13.53
C GLY A 777 -38.92 -7.56 12.32
N ARG A 778 -38.08 -7.80 11.31
CA ARG A 778 -38.22 -7.25 9.96
C ARG A 778 -38.80 -8.33 9.07
N PHE A 779 -39.88 -8.03 8.37
CA PHE A 779 -40.59 -8.99 7.55
C PHE A 779 -40.64 -8.51 6.12
N ASP A 780 -40.20 -9.34 5.19
CA ASP A 780 -40.35 -9.10 3.77
C ASP A 780 -41.60 -9.82 3.29
N LEU A 781 -42.53 -9.06 2.71
CA LEU A 781 -43.91 -9.44 2.40
C LEU A 781 -44.18 -9.25 0.89
N ARG A 782 -45.10 -10.05 0.35
CA ARG A 782 -45.64 -9.90 -1.01
C ARG A 782 -47.15 -9.80 -0.96
N ALA A 783 -47.73 -8.89 -1.74
CA ALA A 783 -49.18 -8.77 -1.91
C ALA A 783 -49.52 -8.46 -3.38
N VAL A 784 -50.70 -8.90 -3.83
CA VAL A 784 -51.13 -8.72 -5.23
C VAL A 784 -51.30 -7.25 -5.59
N SER A 785 -51.80 -6.44 -4.65
CA SER A 785 -52.01 -5.00 -4.81
C SER A 785 -51.86 -4.27 -3.48
N GLU A 786 -51.80 -2.93 -3.52
CA GLU A 786 -51.75 -2.11 -2.32
C GLU A 786 -53.04 -2.23 -1.48
N GLU A 787 -54.20 -2.43 -2.12
CA GLU A 787 -55.49 -2.60 -1.43
C GLU A 787 -55.57 -3.93 -0.69
N GLU A 788 -55.05 -5.01 -1.29
CA GLU A 788 -54.91 -6.31 -0.63
C GLU A 788 -53.98 -6.22 0.59
N PHE A 789 -52.86 -5.50 0.43
CA PHE A 789 -51.92 -5.26 1.51
C PHE A 789 -52.56 -4.50 2.68
N LYS A 790 -53.28 -3.41 2.41
CA LYS A 790 -54.06 -2.64 3.41
C LYS A 790 -55.11 -3.50 4.10
N ALA A 791 -55.72 -4.45 3.40
CA ALA A 791 -56.68 -5.38 3.98
C ALA A 791 -56.03 -6.53 4.80
N GLY A 792 -54.70 -6.50 5.00
CA GLY A 792 -53.97 -7.51 5.75
C GLY A 792 -53.78 -8.84 4.99
N ARG A 793 -53.97 -8.84 3.66
CA ARG A 793 -53.79 -10.00 2.79
C ARG A 793 -52.40 -9.94 2.14
N PHE A 794 -51.46 -10.66 2.74
CA PHE A 794 -50.06 -10.73 2.29
C PHE A 794 -49.46 -12.11 2.56
N ILE A 795 -48.36 -12.41 1.86
CA ILE A 795 -47.51 -13.58 2.09
C ILE A 795 -46.14 -13.11 2.58
N VAL A 796 -45.70 -13.62 3.72
CA VAL A 796 -44.37 -13.40 4.30
C VAL A 796 -43.37 -14.29 3.59
N THR A 797 -42.39 -13.68 2.92
CA THR A 797 -41.34 -14.37 2.17
C THR A 797 -40.03 -14.49 2.94
N GLU A 798 -39.71 -13.53 3.82
CA GLU A 798 -38.54 -13.58 4.69
C GLU A 798 -38.81 -12.93 6.06
N VAL A 799 -38.08 -13.38 7.07
CA VAL A 799 -38.09 -12.79 8.43
C VAL A 799 -36.65 -12.58 8.88
N GLY A 800 -36.31 -11.35 9.24
CA GLY A 800 -35.09 -10.96 9.91
C GLY A 800 -35.36 -10.63 11.37
N GLY A 801 -34.42 -10.93 12.26
CA GLY A 801 -34.54 -10.67 13.69
C GLY A 801 -33.78 -9.43 14.13
N CYS A 802 -32.95 -9.58 15.16
CA CYS A 802 -32.27 -8.46 15.80
C CYS A 802 -31.25 -7.75 14.90
N CYS A 803 -31.12 -6.44 15.09
CA CYS A 803 -30.19 -5.55 14.37
C CYS A 803 -30.26 -5.60 12.82
N HIS A 804 -31.31 -6.19 12.24
CA HIS A 804 -31.63 -5.98 10.83
C HIS A 804 -32.09 -4.53 10.63
N VAL A 805 -31.23 -3.73 10.00
CA VAL A 805 -31.52 -2.34 9.68
C VAL A 805 -32.54 -2.29 8.55
N SER A 806 -33.58 -1.49 8.74
CA SER A 806 -34.61 -1.27 7.72
C SER A 806 -34.02 -0.61 6.47
N SER A 807 -34.52 -1.02 5.30
CA SER A 807 -34.20 -0.36 4.03
C SER A 807 -34.70 1.09 3.95
N LEU A 808 -35.50 1.54 4.94
CA LEU A 808 -35.89 2.94 5.12
C LEU A 808 -34.72 3.93 5.08
N VAL A 809 -33.54 3.55 5.58
CA VAL A 809 -32.34 4.43 5.54
C VAL A 809 -31.91 4.79 4.11
N ARG A 810 -32.40 4.04 3.12
CA ARG A 810 -32.14 4.20 1.69
C ARG A 810 -33.26 4.94 0.95
N ASP A 811 -34.29 5.41 1.66
CA ASP A 811 -35.38 6.16 1.05
C ASP A 811 -34.95 7.56 0.59
N GLU A 812 -35.13 7.83 -0.69
CA GLU A 812 -34.82 9.12 -1.34
C GLU A 812 -35.89 10.18 -1.09
N SER A 813 -37.12 9.78 -0.75
CA SER A 813 -38.24 10.68 -0.51
C SER A 813 -38.21 11.34 0.88
N LEU A 814 -37.44 10.76 1.81
CA LEU A 814 -37.30 11.26 3.18
C LEU A 814 -35.96 12.00 3.35
N ARG A 815 -35.98 13.01 4.23
CA ARG A 815 -34.72 13.59 4.73
C ARG A 815 -33.95 12.49 5.47
N PHE A 816 -32.66 12.35 5.14
CA PHE A 816 -31.80 11.31 5.72
C PHE A 816 -31.85 11.29 7.26
N SER A 817 -31.88 12.46 7.93
CA SER A 817 -31.99 12.53 9.39
C SER A 817 -33.28 11.89 9.96
N ARG A 818 -34.40 11.96 9.24
CA ARG A 818 -35.66 11.33 9.66
C ARG A 818 -35.61 9.82 9.48
N ALA A 819 -35.15 9.35 8.31
CA ALA A 819 -34.97 7.93 8.04
C ALA A 819 -33.99 7.28 9.04
N TYR A 820 -32.86 7.97 9.28
CA TYR A 820 -31.83 7.54 10.22
C TYR A 820 -32.35 7.56 11.67
N GLY A 821 -33.11 8.58 12.07
CA GLY A 821 -33.76 8.65 13.37
C GLY A 821 -34.74 7.50 13.62
N ALA A 822 -35.56 7.15 12.61
CA ALA A 822 -36.48 6.02 12.69
C ALA A 822 -35.75 4.68 12.85
N VAL A 823 -34.68 4.46 12.10
CA VAL A 823 -33.80 3.29 12.26
C VAL A 823 -33.19 3.24 13.66
N TRP A 824 -32.79 4.38 14.21
CA TRP A 824 -32.26 4.43 15.58
C TRP A 824 -33.31 4.03 16.61
N THR A 825 -34.57 4.47 16.45
CA THR A 825 -35.68 4.04 17.31
C THR A 825 -35.91 2.53 17.22
N GLN A 826 -35.82 1.93 16.03
CA GLN A 826 -35.93 0.48 15.84
C GLN A 826 -34.82 -0.28 16.58
N LEU A 827 -33.57 0.15 16.42
CA LEU A 827 -32.42 -0.49 17.04
C LEU A 827 -32.42 -0.35 18.56
N LYS A 828 -32.81 0.82 19.07
CA LYS A 828 -32.98 1.04 20.50
C LYS A 828 -34.02 0.07 21.08
N ALA A 829 -35.18 -0.06 20.45
CA ALA A 829 -36.23 -1.00 20.87
C ALA A 829 -35.73 -2.45 20.87
N CYS A 830 -34.98 -2.85 19.83
CA CYS A 830 -34.34 -4.17 19.76
C CYS A 830 -33.35 -4.42 20.93
N ILE A 831 -32.48 -3.46 21.24
CA ILE A 831 -31.46 -3.61 22.29
C ILE A 831 -32.10 -3.59 23.68
N GLU A 832 -33.09 -2.72 23.91
CA GLU A 832 -33.86 -2.66 25.16
C GLU A 832 -34.60 -3.98 25.41
N ALA A 833 -35.20 -4.57 24.37
CA ALA A 833 -35.83 -5.88 24.48
C ALA A 833 -34.83 -6.97 24.91
N GLY A 834 -33.64 -6.96 24.32
CA GLY A 834 -32.57 -7.90 24.66
C GLY A 834 -32.01 -7.71 26.06
N ALA A 835 -31.81 -6.47 26.49
CA ALA A 835 -31.38 -6.14 27.85
C ALA A 835 -32.41 -6.58 28.89
N TYR A 836 -33.71 -6.40 28.61
CA TYR A 836 -34.79 -6.89 29.47
C TYR A 836 -34.77 -8.42 29.58
N ASN A 837 -34.68 -9.13 28.46
CA ASN A 837 -34.66 -10.60 28.45
C ASN A 837 -33.47 -11.17 29.24
N LEU A 838 -32.29 -10.54 29.12
CA LEU A 838 -31.12 -10.90 29.92
C LEU A 838 -31.33 -10.64 31.42
N ALA A 839 -32.05 -9.58 31.79
CA ALA A 839 -32.44 -9.34 33.18
C ALA A 839 -33.40 -10.43 33.72
N GLN A 840 -34.23 -11.02 32.85
CA GLN A 840 -35.09 -12.16 33.15
C GLN A 840 -34.38 -13.53 33.11
N LYS A 841 -33.04 -13.54 33.11
CA LYS A 841 -32.19 -14.75 33.12
C LYS A 841 -32.35 -15.64 31.87
N VAL A 842 -32.76 -15.08 30.72
CA VAL A 842 -32.61 -15.76 29.42
C VAL A 842 -31.12 -16.02 29.16
N ARG A 843 -30.80 -17.20 28.62
CA ARG A 843 -29.41 -17.59 28.31
C ARG A 843 -28.79 -16.57 27.32
N PRO A 844 -27.66 -15.93 27.66
CA PRO A 844 -26.99 -15.01 26.74
C PRO A 844 -26.35 -15.77 25.59
N VAL A 845 -26.32 -15.14 24.43
CA VAL A 845 -25.55 -15.61 23.28
C VAL A 845 -24.07 -15.25 23.50
N PRO A 846 -23.15 -16.23 23.44
CA PRO A 846 -21.71 -15.99 23.53
C PRO A 846 -21.19 -15.07 22.41
N LEU A 847 -20.19 -14.23 22.74
CA LEU A 847 -19.64 -13.27 21.77
C LEU A 847 -18.90 -13.96 20.61
N ASP A 848 -18.20 -15.05 20.88
CA ASP A 848 -17.53 -15.89 19.90
C ASP A 848 -18.51 -16.49 18.90
N GLU A 849 -19.70 -16.91 19.36
CA GLU A 849 -20.76 -17.41 18.49
C GLU A 849 -21.29 -16.31 17.55
N CYS A 850 -21.54 -15.10 18.08
CA CYS A 850 -21.92 -13.93 17.26
C CYS A 850 -20.86 -13.59 16.20
N LEU A 851 -19.57 -13.59 16.58
CA LEU A 851 -18.47 -13.26 15.67
C LEU A 851 -18.27 -14.33 14.59
N ALA A 852 -18.37 -15.62 14.95
CA ALA A 852 -18.23 -16.73 14.01
C ALA A 852 -19.31 -16.67 12.91
N ARG A 853 -20.57 -16.43 13.31
CA ARG A 853 -21.71 -16.33 12.40
C ARG A 853 -21.65 -15.08 11.52
N TRP A 854 -21.24 -13.95 12.09
CA TRP A 854 -21.04 -12.72 11.32
C TRP A 854 -19.94 -12.88 10.27
N SER A 855 -18.83 -13.55 10.62
CA SER A 855 -17.75 -13.87 9.68
C SER A 855 -18.23 -14.77 8.54
N GLN A 856 -19.04 -15.79 8.84
CA GLN A 856 -19.64 -16.69 7.84
C GLN A 856 -20.53 -15.95 6.83
N ALA A 857 -21.25 -14.91 7.28
CA ALA A 857 -22.08 -14.08 6.41
C ALA A 857 -21.24 -13.14 5.52
N ARG A 858 -20.16 -12.54 6.06
CA ARG A 858 -19.28 -11.59 5.35
C ARG A 858 -18.42 -12.20 4.25
N GLY A 859 -18.05 -13.47 4.36
CA GLY A 859 -17.25 -14.16 3.33
C GLY A 859 -17.96 -14.32 1.97
N ARG A 860 -19.14 -13.71 1.77
CA ARG A 860 -20.04 -13.88 0.63
C ARG A 860 -20.38 -12.57 -0.10
N ASP A 861 -19.86 -11.43 0.37
CA ASP A 861 -20.04 -10.11 -0.29
C ASP A 861 -19.40 -10.07 -1.70
N ASP A 862 -18.66 -11.10 -2.10
CA ASP A 862 -17.95 -11.14 -3.39
C ASP A 862 -18.78 -11.75 -4.54
N GLN A 863 -20.01 -12.23 -4.27
CA GLN A 863 -20.84 -12.98 -5.23
C GLN A 863 -22.18 -12.29 -5.57
N PHE A 864 -22.18 -10.96 -5.71
CA PHE A 864 -23.35 -10.16 -6.07
C PHE A 864 -23.94 -10.41 -7.48
N VAL A 865 -23.38 -11.34 -8.24
CA VAL A 865 -23.91 -11.66 -9.57
C VAL A 865 -25.13 -12.56 -9.39
N VAL A 866 -26.35 -12.03 -9.48
CA VAL A 866 -27.53 -12.84 -9.84
C VAL A 866 -27.49 -12.98 -11.36
N SER A 867 -26.78 -14.00 -11.85
CA SER A 867 -26.79 -14.30 -13.29
C SER A 867 -28.09 -15.02 -13.62
N GLU A 868 -28.83 -14.53 -14.61
CA GLU A 868 -29.68 -15.40 -15.43
C GLU A 868 -28.74 -16.36 -16.18
N GLU A 869 -28.59 -17.57 -15.63
CA GLU A 869 -28.04 -18.73 -16.36
C GLU A 869 -29.17 -19.64 -16.78
#